data_AF-A0A7X7QZJ5-F1
#
_entry.id   AF-A0A7X7QZJ5-F1
#
_cell.length_a   1.000
_cell.length_b   1.000
_cell.length_c   1.000
_cell.angle_alpha   90.00
_cell.angle_beta   90.00
_cell.angle_gamma   90.00
#
_symmetry.space_group_name_H-M   'P 1'
#
loop_
_entity.id
_entity.type
_entity.pdbx_description
1 polymer ?
#
loop_
_entity_poly.entity_id
_entity_poly.type
_entity_poly.pdbx_seq_one_letter_code
_entity_poly.pdbx_strand_id
1 'polypeptide(L)'
;MHTLKPIFLLSLLCTSIASHCHAARGYPELQLGLGNIARYGQARFANVLYTAGEWVTNASGGWTWQNVQAPQLDADGNPRYVLPNTPLVALPLFDATDIEHTNMCKGRLSLTWEGAADIRLPNATLVSGTYSGVVLNGRRDYLSSDGGGNRMMIHIYAINTNDPPRSIRLWLPHPADPMNRSLAPPAGMPGPLFHPTYLDLVRPFRLFRFMDWLETNNNQTEDWSDRRPPAHCFMHGSHHIDKAIAGEVAYELCIALCNTAGADMWLCVPHLATDEYVTNLARLVLYGSDGTNAYTARMANPVYPPLGTNLRVFVEFSNEVWNPGFNQGNWAYNQSVALGLAWGQFAGRKASRVWRIFDGVWGAANTQRIVRVGAGRSGDARYCRDFINEAIANGVKPHFLSVAPYFGNDIEDWIYAKGAAFFTVRSSANINRAHDELQRRLLSGVAGSSVMNDDTGGGIDQAIRDVCVEYDLPLVNYEGGPSIYTSDIDTPSNQPTGSWLTSFMVEFNRDPRMVETYNINMNLCKMRGLTTHAIFTDVGVWGKYGQWGHKEFTAQSTNYYSRDCAVKYKYMIDWMAEQASIRHIDEPLGAVPAFDNDPALPPVEIGRPYKLDLTTSGGNGARTAKLIGAYLAGGITVTSVPGAPDRLRIAGMTTSTVAGGQCAVFARVLDADGDPAWRRFVLKIAGGNGTIIESDFTGGPPSMNRPWTNLYCRAPGFSSAGWDRGAGVFCDAVNDAFTFSLDMPPTESAATLALAIADREYLTFSVAPPAGVTMDLRNAEVLFTVGRIDYYAPHRYAVFTSIGGFTGGAQVYQSPRFSSTLPETFVFTLPDTAAYQHLTGPVEFRIYAFAGQYSSHRTSLSAFKLTARNVTFNQRPIAIDDTAAATAQQTLGIDVLANDSDWDGNALAVQSVGAPVYGSAVIVSNAVRYTAPSLASVTDSFTYVMNDGHGETDSATVAVILVPEPAAALACAACTLAGRAARARESRAR
;
A
#
# COMPACT_ATOMS: atom_id res chain seq x y z
N MET A 1 7.78 37.92 -60.64
CA MET A 1 7.52 37.96 -59.19
C MET A 1 6.77 36.70 -58.77
N HIS A 2 7.47 35.60 -58.49
CA HIS A 2 6.87 34.43 -57.84
C HIS A 2 7.99 33.65 -57.17
N THR A 3 7.97 33.60 -55.83
CA THR A 3 8.28 32.45 -54.95
C THR A 3 8.66 32.99 -53.57
N LEU A 4 7.80 32.74 -52.57
CA LEU A 4 8.09 32.72 -51.12
C LEU A 4 6.74 32.62 -50.38
N LYS A 5 6.26 31.40 -50.13
CA LYS A 5 5.20 31.05 -49.14
C LYS A 5 4.99 29.52 -49.14
N PRO A 6 5.90 28.74 -48.50
CA PRO A 6 5.39 27.64 -47.68
C PRO A 6 6.10 27.46 -46.32
N ILE A 7 7.07 28.30 -45.96
CA ILE A 7 7.86 28.11 -44.72
C ILE A 7 7.13 28.62 -43.45
N PHE A 8 6.22 29.58 -43.58
CA PHE A 8 5.50 30.15 -42.43
C PHE A 8 4.33 29.30 -41.91
N LEU A 9 3.76 28.41 -42.73
CA LEU A 9 2.66 27.54 -42.27
C LEU A 9 3.18 26.31 -41.52
N LEU A 10 4.37 25.81 -41.86
CA LEU A 10 4.96 24.63 -41.22
C LEU A 10 5.42 24.92 -39.78
N SER A 11 5.91 26.13 -39.50
CA SER A 11 6.35 26.53 -38.14
C SER A 11 5.18 26.75 -37.17
N LEU A 12 4.04 27.22 -37.66
CA LEU A 12 2.79 27.34 -36.88
C LEU A 12 2.13 25.97 -36.62
N LEU A 13 2.22 25.02 -37.57
CA LEU A 13 1.77 23.64 -37.34
C LEU A 13 2.68 22.90 -36.34
N CYS A 14 4.00 23.00 -36.43
CA CYS A 14 4.91 22.33 -35.48
C CYS A 14 4.82 22.86 -34.04
N THR A 15 4.55 24.16 -33.85
CA THR A 15 4.33 24.72 -32.50
C THR A 15 2.99 24.28 -31.92
N SER A 16 1.92 24.23 -32.73
CA SER A 16 0.62 23.71 -32.28
C SER A 16 0.67 22.22 -31.95
N ILE A 17 1.41 21.41 -32.72
CA ILE A 17 1.57 19.97 -32.47
C ILE A 17 2.40 19.75 -31.19
N ALA A 18 3.51 20.46 -31.01
CA ALA A 18 4.33 20.34 -29.79
C ALA A 18 3.58 20.78 -28.50
N SER A 19 2.72 21.81 -28.59
CA SER A 19 1.86 22.23 -27.48
C SER A 19 0.77 21.21 -27.15
N HIS A 20 0.17 20.55 -28.16
CA HIS A 20 -0.77 19.45 -27.93
C HIS A 20 -0.05 18.17 -27.43
N CYS A 21 1.19 17.91 -27.85
CA CYS A 21 1.97 16.74 -27.41
C CYS A 21 2.38 16.78 -25.93
N HIS A 22 2.56 17.97 -25.33
CA HIS A 22 2.90 18.08 -23.90
C HIS A 22 1.68 17.94 -22.99
N ALA A 23 0.53 18.50 -23.38
CA ALA A 23 -0.73 18.32 -22.67
C ALA A 23 -1.30 16.89 -22.80
N ALA A 24 -0.98 16.17 -23.89
CA ALA A 24 -1.38 14.79 -24.12
C ALA A 24 -0.48 13.73 -23.44
N ARG A 25 0.65 14.13 -22.85
CA ARG A 25 1.54 13.20 -22.15
C ARG A 25 1.07 13.03 -20.70
N GLY A 26 0.46 11.89 -20.39
CA GLY A 26 0.06 11.52 -19.03
C GLY A 26 1.22 11.62 -18.01
N TYR A 27 0.88 11.57 -16.72
CA TYR A 27 1.90 11.45 -15.68
C TYR A 27 2.52 10.05 -15.73
N PRO A 28 3.84 9.90 -15.52
CA PRO A 28 4.46 8.58 -15.43
C PRO A 28 3.80 7.72 -14.33
N GLU A 29 3.64 6.42 -14.52
CA GLU A 29 3.09 5.56 -13.46
C GLU A 29 4.05 5.40 -12.28
N LEU A 30 5.36 5.58 -12.52
CA LEU A 30 6.41 5.44 -11.51
C LEU A 30 7.38 6.62 -11.56
N GLN A 31 7.70 7.17 -10.39
CA GLN A 31 8.72 8.17 -10.16
C GLN A 31 9.78 7.66 -9.17
N LEU A 32 10.95 8.29 -9.20
CA LEU A 32 12.07 7.94 -8.34
C LEU A 32 12.49 9.15 -7.50
N GLY A 33 12.32 9.04 -6.19
CA GLY A 33 13.03 9.89 -5.24
C GLY A 33 14.50 9.48 -5.19
N LEU A 34 15.39 10.46 -5.28
CA LEU A 34 16.83 10.22 -5.23
C LEU A 34 17.33 10.44 -3.81
N GLY A 35 17.89 9.41 -3.18
CA GLY A 35 18.37 9.48 -1.81
C GLY A 35 19.60 10.37 -1.65
N ASN A 36 19.86 10.82 -0.41
CA ASN A 36 20.89 11.81 -0.14
C ASN A 36 22.30 11.35 -0.57
N ILE A 37 23.12 12.29 -1.04
CA ILE A 37 24.56 12.09 -1.16
C ILE A 37 25.14 12.25 0.24
N ALA A 38 25.98 11.30 0.65
CA ALA A 38 26.62 11.35 1.95
C ALA A 38 28.11 11.08 1.78
N ARG A 39 28.87 11.56 2.75
CA ARG A 39 30.26 11.12 2.95
C ARG A 39 30.27 9.60 3.13
N TYR A 40 31.08 8.92 2.32
CA TYR A 40 31.15 7.44 2.24
C TYR A 40 29.88 6.80 1.67
N GLY A 41 29.03 7.59 1.03
CA GLY A 41 27.84 7.12 0.37
C GLY A 41 28.12 6.51 -1.01
N GLN A 42 27.05 6.06 -1.62
CA GLN A 42 27.03 5.28 -2.85
C GLN A 42 27.46 6.12 -4.07
N ALA A 43 28.18 5.50 -5.01
CA ALA A 43 28.78 6.19 -6.14
C ALA A 43 27.77 6.50 -7.26
N ARG A 44 27.41 7.78 -7.39
CA ARG A 44 26.46 8.27 -8.41
C ARG A 44 27.15 8.96 -9.59
N PHE A 45 28.25 9.64 -9.29
CA PHE A 45 29.01 10.45 -10.25
C PHE A 45 30.20 9.68 -10.80
N ALA A 46 30.61 10.03 -12.02
CA ALA A 46 31.88 9.53 -12.55
C ALA A 46 33.08 10.11 -11.78
N ASN A 47 32.94 11.34 -11.28
CA ASN A 47 33.86 11.97 -10.33
C ASN A 47 33.41 11.67 -8.89
N VAL A 48 34.05 10.70 -8.24
CA VAL A 48 33.67 10.30 -6.88
C VAL A 48 34.05 11.34 -5.83
N LEU A 49 34.88 12.35 -6.16
CA LEU A 49 35.19 13.42 -5.20
C LEU A 49 33.96 14.18 -4.73
N TYR A 50 32.91 14.26 -5.55
CA TYR A 50 31.65 14.92 -5.19
C TYR A 50 30.99 14.36 -3.92
N THR A 51 31.29 13.11 -3.53
CA THR A 51 30.73 12.48 -2.32
C THR A 51 31.57 12.71 -1.06
N ALA A 52 32.75 13.32 -1.12
CA ALA A 52 33.68 13.40 0.02
C ALA A 52 33.23 14.35 1.15
N GLY A 53 32.35 15.31 0.85
CA GLY A 53 31.76 16.24 1.82
C GLY A 53 32.62 17.45 2.18
N GLU A 54 33.92 17.27 2.42
CA GLU A 54 34.83 18.37 2.81
C GLU A 54 36.32 17.98 2.68
N TRP A 55 37.20 18.99 2.76
CA TRP A 55 38.62 18.77 3.02
C TRP A 55 38.89 18.71 4.52
N VAL A 56 39.65 17.71 4.94
CA VAL A 56 40.11 17.53 6.33
C VAL A 56 41.62 17.52 6.43
N THR A 57 42.14 17.76 7.63
CA THR A 57 43.57 17.65 7.96
C THR A 57 43.77 16.84 9.23
N ASN A 58 44.99 16.36 9.43
CA ASN A 58 45.40 15.65 10.63
C ASN A 58 46.77 16.18 11.07
N ALA A 59 46.75 17.22 11.90
CA ALA A 59 47.96 17.88 12.40
C ALA A 59 48.70 17.06 13.47
N SER A 60 48.05 16.07 14.08
CA SER A 60 48.59 15.28 15.21
C SER A 60 49.04 13.87 14.85
N GLY A 61 48.87 13.44 13.59
CA GLY A 61 49.22 12.08 13.13
C GLY A 61 48.34 10.96 13.72
N GLY A 62 47.25 11.31 14.42
CA GLY A 62 46.32 10.37 15.07
C GLY A 62 45.08 10.03 14.23
N TRP A 63 44.01 9.50 14.82
CA TRP A 63 42.74 9.23 14.10
C TRP A 63 41.78 10.42 14.05
N THR A 64 42.16 11.55 14.66
CA THR A 64 41.30 12.73 14.79
C THR A 64 41.52 13.67 13.61
N TRP A 65 40.51 13.74 12.74
CA TRP A 65 40.48 14.65 11.60
C TRP A 65 39.85 15.98 11.99
N GLN A 66 40.42 17.06 11.48
CA GLN A 66 39.93 18.43 11.70
C GLN A 66 39.49 19.03 10.38
N ASN A 67 38.37 19.75 10.41
CA ASN A 67 37.87 20.48 9.25
C ASN A 67 38.83 21.59 8.87
N VAL A 68 39.10 21.69 7.56
CA VAL A 68 39.96 22.72 7.00
C VAL A 68 39.29 24.08 7.13
N GLN A 69 40.06 25.08 7.54
CA GLN A 69 39.54 26.43 7.74
C GLN A 69 39.34 27.14 6.41
N ALA A 70 38.31 28.00 6.33
CA ALA A 70 37.93 28.74 5.12
C ALA A 70 39.11 29.44 4.39
N PRO A 71 40.12 30.05 5.05
CA PRO A 71 41.23 30.69 4.35
C PRO A 71 42.07 29.77 3.46
N GLN A 72 42.10 28.46 3.75
CA GLN A 72 42.81 27.45 2.95
C GLN A 72 42.06 27.06 1.67
N LEU A 73 40.78 27.43 1.55
CA LEU A 73 39.92 27.10 0.43
C LEU A 73 39.50 28.38 -0.32
N ASP A 74 39.14 28.25 -1.60
CA ASP A 74 38.41 29.31 -2.31
C ASP A 74 36.89 29.12 -2.19
N ALA A 75 36.12 29.98 -2.85
CA ALA A 75 34.65 29.95 -2.81
C ALA A 75 34.05 28.68 -3.43
N ASP A 76 34.79 27.99 -4.29
CA ASP A 76 34.41 26.70 -4.91
C ASP A 76 34.93 25.50 -4.10
N GLY A 77 35.48 25.75 -2.90
CA GLY A 77 36.04 24.73 -2.03
C GLY A 77 37.37 24.14 -2.53
N ASN A 78 38.02 24.74 -3.53
CA ASN A 78 39.32 24.28 -4.00
C ASN A 78 40.45 24.72 -3.05
N PRO A 79 41.42 23.85 -2.77
CA PRO A 79 42.56 24.19 -1.92
C PRO A 79 43.48 25.26 -2.51
N ARG A 80 43.78 26.30 -1.72
CA ARG A 80 44.70 27.40 -2.08
C ARG A 80 46.12 27.17 -1.58
N TYR A 81 46.29 26.54 -0.42
CA TYR A 81 47.58 26.19 0.15
C TYR A 81 47.47 25.03 1.16
N VAL A 82 48.60 24.36 1.41
CA VAL A 82 48.73 23.28 2.41
C VAL A 82 49.63 23.79 3.53
N LEU A 83 49.29 23.49 4.78
CA LEU A 83 50.14 23.81 5.93
C LEU A 83 51.37 22.87 5.97
N PRO A 84 52.54 23.32 6.45
CA PRO A 84 53.72 22.47 6.55
C PRO A 84 53.44 21.16 7.30
N ASN A 85 53.89 20.03 6.72
CA ASN A 85 53.73 18.67 7.26
C ASN A 85 52.27 18.23 7.53
N THR A 86 51.28 18.96 7.02
CA THR A 86 49.86 18.72 7.29
C THR A 86 49.10 18.62 5.97
N PRO A 87 49.12 17.45 5.30
CA PRO A 87 48.45 17.30 4.00
C PRO A 87 46.94 17.51 4.14
N LEU A 88 46.34 18.10 3.10
CA LEU A 88 44.88 18.13 2.96
C LEU A 88 44.40 16.77 2.46
N VAL A 89 43.30 16.29 3.01
CA VAL A 89 42.75 14.99 2.69
C VAL A 89 41.26 15.12 2.36
N ALA A 90 40.84 14.52 1.26
CA ALA A 90 39.42 14.29 0.97
C ALA A 90 39.15 12.79 1.02
N LEU A 91 37.98 12.43 1.56
CA LEU A 91 37.62 11.04 1.87
C LEU A 91 36.34 10.66 1.11
N PRO A 92 36.39 10.51 -0.23
CA PRO A 92 35.22 10.16 -1.02
C PRO A 92 34.62 8.80 -0.64
N LEU A 93 35.44 7.84 -0.18
CA LEU A 93 35.02 6.48 0.16
C LEU A 93 35.79 5.96 1.39
N PHE A 94 35.05 5.51 2.40
CA PHE A 94 35.63 5.03 3.67
C PHE A 94 34.70 4.00 4.30
N ASP A 95 34.83 2.74 3.90
CA ASP A 95 34.44 1.54 4.67
C ASP A 95 34.84 0.32 3.84
N ALA A 96 35.45 -0.68 4.48
CA ALA A 96 35.85 -1.95 3.84
C ALA A 96 34.73 -2.97 3.75
N THR A 97 33.64 -2.75 4.50
CA THR A 97 32.50 -3.65 4.57
C THR A 97 31.41 -3.30 3.56
N ASP A 98 31.55 -2.15 2.89
CA ASP A 98 30.63 -1.72 1.83
C ASP A 98 30.94 -2.46 0.52
N ILE A 99 29.96 -3.26 0.11
CA ILE A 99 29.99 -4.05 -1.11
C ILE A 99 30.02 -3.17 -2.36
N GLU A 100 29.48 -1.95 -2.31
CA GLU A 100 29.53 -0.98 -3.41
C GLU A 100 30.96 -0.54 -3.67
N HIS A 101 31.70 -0.16 -2.62
CA HIS A 101 33.08 0.31 -2.76
C HIS A 101 33.95 -0.78 -3.39
N THR A 102 33.79 -2.02 -2.93
CA THR A 102 34.48 -3.18 -3.50
C THR A 102 34.14 -3.37 -4.97
N ASN A 103 32.87 -3.22 -5.36
CA ASN A 103 32.43 -3.48 -6.73
C ASN A 103 32.74 -2.34 -7.71
N MET A 104 32.54 -1.09 -7.29
CA MET A 104 32.64 0.08 -8.17
C MET A 104 34.05 0.65 -8.26
N CYS A 105 34.91 0.42 -7.27
CA CYS A 105 36.25 1.04 -7.23
C CYS A 105 37.39 0.08 -7.55
N LYS A 106 37.08 -1.21 -7.74
CA LYS A 106 38.05 -2.22 -8.14
C LYS A 106 38.34 -2.06 -9.63
N GLY A 107 39.56 -1.62 -9.93
CA GLY A 107 40.00 -1.37 -11.31
C GLY A 107 40.88 -0.13 -11.45
N ARG A 108 40.92 0.40 -12.67
CA ARG A 108 41.74 1.54 -13.06
C ARG A 108 41.04 2.84 -12.69
N LEU A 109 41.66 3.60 -11.81
CA LEU A 109 41.26 4.92 -11.37
C LEU A 109 42.13 5.98 -12.06
N SER A 110 41.59 7.18 -12.24
CA SER A 110 42.38 8.31 -12.74
C SER A 110 42.13 9.55 -11.89
N LEU A 111 43.21 10.14 -11.37
CA LEU A 111 43.20 11.41 -10.66
C LEU A 111 43.67 12.51 -11.62
N THR A 112 42.87 13.55 -11.79
CA THR A 112 43.18 14.69 -12.69
C THR A 112 42.91 16.01 -12.00
N TRP A 113 43.72 17.03 -12.28
CA TRP A 113 43.51 18.40 -11.79
C TRP A 113 44.09 19.44 -12.75
N GLU A 114 43.63 20.67 -12.64
CA GLU A 114 44.28 21.86 -13.21
C GLU A 114 45.10 22.56 -12.13
N GLY A 115 46.09 23.35 -12.53
CA GLY A 115 47.01 24.04 -11.61
C GLY A 115 48.21 23.19 -11.21
N ALA A 116 49.10 23.76 -10.40
CA ALA A 116 50.36 23.13 -9.99
C ALA A 116 50.28 22.64 -8.54
N ALA A 117 50.11 21.32 -8.37
CA ALA A 117 50.02 20.67 -7.07
C ALA A 117 50.58 19.25 -7.06
N ASP A 118 50.83 18.72 -5.87
CA ASP A 118 51.16 17.31 -5.63
C ASP A 118 49.98 16.60 -4.98
N ILE A 119 49.11 16.02 -5.82
CA ILE A 119 47.89 15.33 -5.41
C ILE A 119 48.05 13.82 -5.63
N ARG A 120 47.88 13.01 -4.59
CA ARG A 120 48.16 11.57 -4.60
C ARG A 120 46.97 10.76 -4.13
N LEU A 121 46.96 9.49 -4.53
CA LEU A 121 46.09 8.43 -4.00
C LEU A 121 46.98 7.39 -3.28
N PRO A 122 47.26 7.54 -1.97
CA PRO A 122 48.26 6.72 -1.29
C PRO A 122 47.90 5.23 -1.19
N ASN A 123 46.61 4.91 -1.19
CA ASN A 123 46.08 3.56 -1.00
C ASN A 123 45.79 2.82 -2.32
N ALA A 124 46.38 3.27 -3.43
CA ALA A 124 46.28 2.61 -4.73
C ALA A 124 47.65 2.54 -5.42
N THR A 125 47.82 1.55 -6.30
CA THR A 125 49.08 1.32 -7.00
C THR A 125 49.16 2.23 -8.21
N LEU A 126 50.20 3.06 -8.32
CA LEU A 126 50.39 3.93 -9.48
C LEU A 126 50.68 3.09 -10.73
N VAL A 127 49.96 3.37 -11.82
CA VAL A 127 50.11 2.71 -13.13
C VAL A 127 50.86 3.61 -14.11
N SER A 128 50.59 4.92 -14.08
CA SER A 128 51.22 5.89 -14.99
C SER A 128 51.34 7.27 -14.35
N GLY A 129 52.36 8.02 -14.76
CA GLY A 129 52.70 9.34 -14.23
C GLY A 129 53.80 9.31 -13.17
N THR A 130 54.07 10.46 -12.55
CA THR A 130 55.06 10.60 -11.45
C THR A 130 54.35 10.46 -10.12
N TYR A 131 54.81 9.60 -9.20
CA TYR A 131 54.12 9.36 -7.93
C TYR A 131 54.08 10.57 -6.98
N SER A 132 55.16 11.34 -6.93
CA SER A 132 55.35 12.48 -6.01
C SER A 132 55.88 13.71 -6.74
N GLY A 133 55.81 14.87 -6.09
CA GLY A 133 56.23 16.16 -6.65
C GLY A 133 55.08 16.92 -7.29
N VAL A 134 55.27 18.24 -7.42
CA VAL A 134 54.30 19.17 -8.01
C VAL A 134 54.21 18.92 -9.52
N VAL A 135 52.99 18.70 -10.01
CA VAL A 135 52.70 18.54 -11.44
C VAL A 135 51.70 19.63 -11.86
N LEU A 136 52.04 20.34 -12.94
CA LEU A 136 51.15 21.31 -13.58
C LEU A 136 50.10 20.58 -14.42
N ASN A 137 48.82 20.88 -14.20
CA ASN A 137 47.69 20.24 -14.89
C ASN A 137 47.80 18.71 -14.88
N GLY A 138 47.96 18.15 -13.68
CA GLY A 138 48.42 16.78 -13.50
C GLY A 138 47.37 15.71 -13.81
N ARG A 139 47.89 14.53 -14.18
CA ARG A 139 47.15 13.27 -14.30
C ARG A 139 47.98 12.14 -13.70
N ARG A 140 47.36 11.33 -12.84
CA ARG A 140 47.94 10.10 -12.28
C ARG A 140 46.92 8.98 -12.42
N ASP A 141 47.29 7.88 -13.08
CA ASP A 141 46.44 6.70 -13.15
C ASP A 141 46.88 5.68 -12.10
N TYR A 142 45.89 5.07 -11.44
CA TYR A 142 46.10 4.09 -10.40
C TYR A 142 45.34 2.79 -10.72
N LEU A 143 45.81 1.67 -10.17
CA LEU A 143 45.13 0.40 -10.15
C LEU A 143 44.76 0.07 -8.70
N SER A 144 43.49 -0.25 -8.51
CA SER A 144 42.89 -0.65 -7.25
C SER A 144 42.48 -2.13 -7.35
N SER A 145 43.27 -3.03 -6.75
CA SER A 145 43.10 -4.49 -6.88
C SER A 145 42.03 -5.07 -5.96
N ASP A 146 41.73 -4.42 -4.85
CA ASP A 146 40.76 -4.82 -3.83
C ASP A 146 39.56 -3.86 -3.72
N GLY A 147 39.50 -2.81 -4.56
CA GLY A 147 38.52 -1.74 -4.43
C GLY A 147 39.01 -0.52 -3.65
N GLY A 148 40.28 -0.51 -3.20
CA GLY A 148 40.94 0.62 -2.54
C GLY A 148 41.28 0.35 -1.08
N GLY A 149 41.29 -0.91 -0.67
CA GLY A 149 41.30 -1.34 0.73
C GLY A 149 40.23 -0.64 1.55
N ASN A 150 40.40 -0.58 2.86
CA ASN A 150 39.39 0.02 3.75
C ASN A 150 39.10 1.51 3.47
N ARG A 151 39.85 2.23 2.60
CA ARG A 151 39.84 3.72 2.53
C ARG A 151 40.42 4.26 1.21
N MET A 152 39.61 4.86 0.32
CA MET A 152 40.15 5.66 -0.80
C MET A 152 40.25 7.12 -0.40
N MET A 153 41.49 7.62 -0.29
CA MET A 153 41.79 8.98 0.16
C MET A 153 42.58 9.75 -0.89
N ILE A 154 42.16 10.99 -1.15
CA ILE A 154 42.93 11.93 -1.96
C ILE A 154 43.75 12.80 -1.02
N HIS A 155 45.07 12.83 -1.21
CA HIS A 155 45.98 13.63 -0.40
C HIS A 155 46.61 14.74 -1.25
N ILE A 156 46.62 15.97 -0.73
CA ILE A 156 47.40 17.07 -1.31
C ILE A 156 48.58 17.38 -0.38
N TYR A 157 49.79 17.16 -0.88
CA TYR A 157 51.02 17.36 -0.12
C TYR A 157 51.68 18.71 -0.37
N ALA A 158 51.46 19.30 -1.54
CA ALA A 158 52.03 20.60 -1.91
C ALA A 158 51.15 21.31 -2.93
N ILE A 159 51.11 22.64 -2.85
CA ILE A 159 50.39 23.53 -3.76
C ILE A 159 51.31 24.69 -4.13
N ASN A 160 51.39 25.00 -5.42
CA ASN A 160 51.90 26.30 -5.86
C ASN A 160 50.81 27.34 -5.64
N THR A 161 51.01 28.26 -4.70
CA THR A 161 50.01 29.27 -4.33
C THR A 161 49.73 30.30 -5.44
N ASN A 162 50.59 30.40 -6.46
CA ASN A 162 50.37 31.27 -7.63
C ASN A 162 49.50 30.62 -8.70
N ASP A 163 49.33 29.30 -8.67
CA ASP A 163 48.45 28.54 -9.57
C ASP A 163 47.88 27.34 -8.81
N PRO A 164 47.00 27.60 -7.82
CA PRO A 164 46.47 26.57 -6.94
C PRO A 164 45.61 25.55 -7.71
N PRO A 165 45.52 24.31 -7.21
CA PRO A 165 44.78 23.27 -7.90
C PRO A 165 43.29 23.56 -7.92
N ARG A 166 42.66 23.25 -9.05
CA ARG A 166 41.21 23.36 -9.27
C ARG A 166 40.75 22.23 -10.18
N SER A 167 39.44 22.04 -10.33
CA SER A 167 38.88 20.97 -11.17
C SER A 167 39.46 19.58 -10.79
N ILE A 168 39.71 19.36 -9.49
CA ILE A 168 40.25 18.10 -8.98
C ILE A 168 39.18 17.03 -9.15
N ARG A 169 39.52 15.92 -9.79
CA ARG A 169 38.59 14.82 -10.06
C ARG A 169 39.26 13.48 -9.83
N LEU A 170 38.52 12.59 -9.18
CA LEU A 170 38.86 11.18 -9.05
C LEU A 170 37.84 10.37 -9.85
N TRP A 171 38.29 9.89 -11.00
CA TRP A 171 37.47 9.14 -11.95
C TRP A 171 37.48 7.65 -11.60
N LEU A 172 36.28 7.09 -11.48
CA LEU A 172 36.08 5.66 -11.22
C LEU A 172 36.44 4.79 -12.44
N PRO A 173 36.64 3.47 -12.25
CA PRO A 173 36.83 2.51 -13.33
C PRO A 173 35.64 2.50 -14.31
N HIS A 174 35.90 2.21 -15.58
CA HIS A 174 34.84 2.09 -16.56
C HIS A 174 34.14 0.72 -16.42
N PRO A 175 32.80 0.64 -16.24
CA PRO A 175 32.13 -0.62 -15.87
C PRO A 175 32.26 -1.75 -16.91
N ALA A 176 32.38 -1.40 -18.20
CA ALA A 176 32.58 -2.41 -19.26
C ALA A 176 34.01 -2.98 -19.35
N ASP A 177 35.01 -2.33 -18.76
CA ASP A 177 36.41 -2.75 -18.79
C ASP A 177 37.18 -2.14 -17.58
N PRO A 178 36.79 -2.53 -16.36
CA PRO A 178 37.21 -1.82 -15.16
C PRO A 178 38.71 -1.95 -14.90
N MET A 179 39.37 -3.03 -15.35
CA MET A 179 40.80 -3.22 -15.10
C MET A 179 41.70 -2.35 -15.97
N ASN A 180 41.25 -1.98 -17.18
CA ASN A 180 42.11 -1.32 -18.15
C ASN A 180 41.71 0.14 -18.42
N ARG A 181 40.47 0.52 -18.11
CA ARG A 181 39.91 1.84 -18.44
C ARG A 181 39.30 2.50 -17.21
N SER A 182 39.50 3.81 -17.10
CA SER A 182 38.76 4.69 -16.19
C SER A 182 37.74 5.52 -16.95
N LEU A 183 36.86 6.21 -16.22
CA LEU A 183 35.92 7.18 -16.76
C LEU A 183 36.57 8.55 -17.11
N ALA A 184 37.88 8.70 -16.88
CA ALA A 184 38.57 9.94 -17.19
C ALA A 184 38.57 10.21 -18.71
N PRO A 185 38.15 11.40 -19.16
CA PRO A 185 38.19 11.75 -20.57
C PRO A 185 39.64 11.94 -21.05
N PRO A 186 39.86 12.01 -22.37
CA PRO A 186 41.03 12.64 -22.94
C PRO A 186 41.21 14.07 -22.40
N ALA A 187 42.45 14.54 -22.31
CA ALA A 187 42.74 15.90 -21.84
C ALA A 187 42.00 16.95 -22.70
N GLY A 188 41.34 17.90 -22.06
CA GLY A 188 40.57 18.95 -22.73
C GLY A 188 39.19 18.52 -23.26
N MET A 189 38.77 17.27 -23.07
CA MET A 189 37.41 16.82 -23.37
C MET A 189 36.55 16.73 -22.11
N PRO A 190 35.24 17.02 -22.19
CA PRO A 190 34.33 16.81 -21.07
C PRO A 190 34.18 15.31 -20.79
N GLY A 191 34.32 14.92 -19.52
CA GLY A 191 34.05 13.55 -19.07
C GLY A 191 32.57 13.33 -18.79
N PRO A 192 32.13 12.07 -18.61
CA PRO A 192 30.77 11.79 -18.16
C PRO A 192 30.54 12.44 -16.78
N LEU A 193 29.36 13.00 -16.53
CA LEU A 193 29.01 13.53 -15.21
C LEU A 193 28.63 12.40 -14.24
N PHE A 194 27.80 11.48 -14.71
CA PHE A 194 27.25 10.36 -13.93
C PHE A 194 27.95 9.04 -14.26
N HIS A 195 27.99 8.16 -13.28
CA HIS A 195 28.51 6.81 -13.49
C HIS A 195 27.53 6.00 -14.37
N PRO A 196 27.98 5.24 -15.39
CA PRO A 196 27.06 4.51 -16.27
C PRO A 196 26.15 3.52 -15.54
N THR A 197 26.66 2.79 -14.54
CA THR A 197 25.85 1.89 -13.69
C THR A 197 24.74 2.64 -12.93
N TYR A 198 24.99 3.88 -12.50
CA TYR A 198 23.96 4.71 -11.87
C TYR A 198 22.90 5.15 -12.89
N LEU A 199 23.32 5.49 -14.11
CA LEU A 199 22.38 5.78 -15.19
C LEU A 199 21.49 4.57 -15.52
N ASP A 200 22.01 3.35 -15.51
CA ASP A 200 21.21 2.13 -15.71
C ASP A 200 20.16 1.92 -14.62
N LEU A 201 20.43 2.35 -13.39
CA LEU A 201 19.47 2.33 -12.28
C LEU A 201 18.33 3.34 -12.52
N VAL A 202 18.63 4.58 -12.89
CA VAL A 202 17.61 5.63 -12.94
C VAL A 202 16.85 5.70 -14.29
N ARG A 203 17.43 5.17 -15.37
CA ARG A 203 16.86 5.19 -16.74
C ARG A 203 15.43 4.66 -16.89
N PRO A 204 14.97 3.65 -16.13
CA PRO A 204 13.59 3.17 -16.26
C PRO A 204 12.54 4.20 -15.85
N PHE A 205 12.91 5.19 -15.04
CA PHE A 205 11.98 6.17 -14.49
C PHE A 205 11.91 7.43 -15.35
N ARG A 206 10.73 8.07 -15.37
CA ARG A 206 10.48 9.27 -16.20
C ARG A 206 10.23 10.54 -15.41
N LEU A 207 10.37 10.48 -14.09
CA LEU A 207 10.23 11.61 -13.17
C LEU A 207 11.19 11.39 -11.99
N PHE A 208 12.06 12.38 -11.74
CA PHE A 208 12.99 12.37 -10.62
C PHE A 208 12.62 13.44 -9.61
N ARG A 209 12.49 13.04 -8.34
CA ARG A 209 12.27 13.96 -7.22
C ARG A 209 13.57 14.17 -6.45
N PHE A 210 13.97 15.43 -6.35
CA PHE A 210 15.28 15.83 -5.82
C PHE A 210 15.24 16.29 -4.35
N MET A 211 14.29 15.80 -3.55
CA MET A 211 14.13 16.24 -2.16
C MET A 211 15.40 16.08 -1.32
N ASP A 212 16.02 14.89 -1.32
CA ASP A 212 17.24 14.66 -0.54
C ASP A 212 18.48 15.25 -1.20
N TRP A 213 18.58 15.23 -2.53
CA TRP A 213 19.68 15.88 -3.23
C TRP A 213 19.73 17.38 -2.97
N LEU A 214 18.58 18.03 -2.85
CA LEU A 214 18.48 19.46 -2.53
C LEU A 214 18.35 19.69 -1.02
N GLU A 215 18.54 18.65 -0.20
CA GLU A 215 18.39 18.66 1.26
C GLU A 215 17.24 19.56 1.74
N THR A 216 16.04 19.41 1.16
CA THR A 216 14.96 20.39 1.39
C THR A 216 14.40 20.33 2.81
N ASN A 217 14.59 19.22 3.52
CA ASN A 217 14.23 19.07 4.91
C ASN A 217 15.15 19.89 5.82
N ASN A 218 14.56 20.71 6.70
CA ASN A 218 15.30 21.60 7.62
C ASN A 218 16.26 22.57 6.90
N ASN A 219 16.03 22.82 5.61
CA ASN A 219 16.88 23.67 4.78
C ASN A 219 16.78 25.15 5.16
N GLN A 220 17.92 25.79 5.42
CA GLN A 220 18.01 27.21 5.81
C GLN A 220 18.31 28.17 4.64
N THR A 221 18.25 27.70 3.39
CA THR A 221 18.45 28.51 2.19
C THR A 221 17.32 29.53 2.02
N GLU A 222 17.69 30.81 1.92
CA GLU A 222 16.78 31.96 1.78
C GLU A 222 17.11 32.76 0.50
N ASP A 223 18.38 33.08 0.29
CA ASP A 223 18.86 33.95 -0.80
C ASP A 223 19.53 33.18 -1.92
N TRP A 224 19.58 33.73 -3.14
CA TRP A 224 20.16 33.02 -4.30
C TRP A 224 21.63 32.63 -4.08
N SER A 225 22.39 33.43 -3.33
CA SER A 225 23.79 33.16 -2.97
C SER A 225 23.96 31.97 -2.01
N ASP A 226 22.91 31.51 -1.35
CA ASP A 226 22.96 30.39 -0.41
C ASP A 226 23.11 29.04 -1.14
N ARG A 227 22.65 28.94 -2.39
CA ARG A 227 22.63 27.67 -3.15
C ARG A 227 24.05 27.12 -3.38
N ARG A 228 24.14 25.80 -3.62
CA ARG A 228 25.38 25.17 -4.14
C ARG A 228 25.67 25.59 -5.59
N PRO A 229 26.87 26.14 -5.91
CA PRO A 229 27.30 26.29 -7.29
C PRO A 229 27.87 24.97 -7.85
N PRO A 230 27.69 24.68 -9.16
CA PRO A 230 28.16 23.44 -9.79
C PRO A 230 29.68 23.35 -9.94
N ALA A 231 30.40 24.46 -9.74
CA ALA A 231 31.86 24.50 -9.72
C ALA A 231 32.46 24.03 -8.38
N HIS A 232 31.64 23.96 -7.32
CA HIS A 232 32.09 23.53 -6.01
C HIS A 232 32.65 22.10 -6.06
N CYS A 233 33.76 21.84 -5.36
CA CYS A 233 34.46 20.55 -5.44
C CYS A 233 33.70 19.38 -4.80
N PHE A 234 32.70 19.67 -3.96
CA PHE A 234 31.81 18.71 -3.30
C PHE A 234 30.34 19.01 -3.62
N MET A 235 29.53 17.96 -3.78
CA MET A 235 28.06 18.05 -3.98
C MET A 235 27.29 17.55 -2.75
N HIS A 236 27.96 17.56 -1.59
CA HIS A 236 27.42 17.29 -0.26
C HIS A 236 28.33 17.96 0.77
N GLY A 237 27.91 18.05 2.04
CA GLY A 237 28.64 18.67 3.14
C GLY A 237 28.35 20.17 3.28
N SER A 238 28.92 20.82 4.30
CA SER A 238 28.70 22.26 4.53
C SER A 238 29.54 23.11 3.56
N HIS A 239 28.94 24.09 2.88
CA HIS A 239 29.70 25.18 2.20
C HIS A 239 29.51 26.55 2.85
N HIS A 240 28.59 26.68 3.80
CA HIS A 240 28.38 27.91 4.55
C HIS A 240 28.89 27.76 5.97
N ILE A 241 29.58 28.80 6.46
CA ILE A 241 30.14 28.83 7.82
C ILE A 241 29.10 29.26 8.87
N ASP A 242 28.14 30.09 8.47
CA ASP A 242 27.19 30.75 9.39
C ASP A 242 25.75 30.25 9.26
N LYS A 243 25.43 29.47 8.22
CA LYS A 243 24.11 28.87 8.00
C LYS A 243 24.25 27.35 8.04
N ALA A 244 23.30 26.67 8.67
CA ALA A 244 23.22 25.20 8.64
C ALA A 244 22.64 24.71 7.30
N ILE A 245 23.20 25.20 6.18
CA ILE A 245 22.88 24.72 4.83
C ILE A 245 23.79 23.53 4.59
N ALA A 246 23.25 22.34 4.79
CA ALA A 246 23.95 21.11 4.52
C ALA A 246 23.71 20.68 3.05
N GLY A 247 24.78 20.18 2.43
CA GLY A 247 24.81 19.14 1.42
C GLY A 247 23.93 19.20 0.16
N GLU A 248 23.37 20.35 -0.21
CA GLU A 248 22.66 20.48 -1.49
C GLU A 248 23.57 20.19 -2.69
N VAL A 249 23.05 19.38 -3.62
CA VAL A 249 23.54 19.24 -5.00
C VAL A 249 23.17 20.48 -5.80
N ALA A 250 24.08 20.95 -6.64
CA ALA A 250 23.78 22.05 -7.55
C ALA A 250 22.63 21.69 -8.51
N TYR A 251 21.65 22.60 -8.66
CA TYR A 251 20.49 22.42 -9.56
C TYR A 251 20.90 22.08 -11.00
N GLU A 252 22.04 22.60 -11.47
CA GLU A 252 22.60 22.31 -12.78
C GLU A 252 22.90 20.81 -12.97
N LEU A 253 23.32 20.10 -11.92
CA LEU A 253 23.54 18.66 -11.95
C LEU A 253 22.21 17.89 -11.92
N CYS A 254 21.22 18.35 -11.15
CA CYS A 254 19.87 17.78 -11.18
C CYS A 254 19.29 17.84 -12.61
N ILE A 255 19.40 19.01 -13.27
CA ILE A 255 18.99 19.20 -14.66
C ILE A 255 19.79 18.31 -15.61
N ALA A 256 21.11 18.20 -15.42
CA ALA A 256 21.95 17.32 -16.24
C ALA A 256 21.51 15.86 -16.14
N LEU A 257 21.09 15.38 -14.96
CA LEU A 257 20.57 14.02 -14.79
C LEU A 257 19.26 13.83 -15.57
N CYS A 258 18.30 14.74 -15.40
CA CYS A 258 17.03 14.73 -16.12
C CYS A 258 17.24 14.73 -17.64
N ASN A 259 18.12 15.61 -18.15
CA ASN A 259 18.45 15.68 -19.57
C ASN A 259 19.12 14.40 -20.08
N THR A 260 19.97 13.77 -19.27
CA THR A 260 20.69 12.53 -19.64
C THR A 260 19.76 11.32 -19.66
N ALA A 261 18.83 11.23 -18.70
CA ALA A 261 17.88 10.12 -18.60
C ALA A 261 16.62 10.32 -19.47
N GLY A 262 16.33 11.55 -19.89
CA GLY A 262 15.07 11.90 -20.53
C GLY A 262 13.87 11.79 -19.56
N ALA A 263 14.07 12.30 -18.35
CA ALA A 263 13.10 12.27 -17.25
C ALA A 263 12.70 13.70 -16.84
N ASP A 264 11.44 13.89 -16.48
CA ASP A 264 10.92 15.14 -15.93
C ASP A 264 11.56 15.44 -14.56
N MET A 265 11.59 16.72 -14.18
CA MET A 265 12.25 17.18 -12.95
C MET A 265 11.20 17.57 -11.91
N TRP A 266 11.23 16.96 -10.72
CA TRP A 266 10.46 17.40 -9.56
C TRP A 266 11.35 18.10 -8.54
N LEU A 267 11.13 19.40 -8.44
CA LEU A 267 11.88 20.31 -7.58
C LEU A 267 11.07 20.66 -6.33
N CYS A 268 11.74 20.68 -5.19
CA CYS A 268 11.19 21.16 -3.93
C CYS A 268 11.84 22.50 -3.61
N VAL A 269 11.06 23.57 -3.52
CA VAL A 269 11.57 24.91 -3.18
C VAL A 269 11.80 24.98 -1.66
N PRO A 270 12.95 25.49 -1.17
CA PRO A 270 13.16 25.73 0.27
C PRO A 270 12.06 26.62 0.87
N HIS A 271 11.60 26.30 2.09
CA HIS A 271 10.48 26.99 2.72
C HIS A 271 10.76 28.47 3.04
N LEU A 272 12.02 28.83 3.26
CA LEU A 272 12.48 30.20 3.52
C LEU A 272 12.85 30.97 2.24
N ALA A 273 12.82 30.35 1.06
CA ALA A 273 13.26 30.98 -0.18
C ALA A 273 12.51 32.30 -0.45
N THR A 274 13.28 33.35 -0.76
CA THR A 274 12.73 34.64 -1.19
C THR A 274 12.13 34.59 -2.58
N ASP A 275 11.30 35.57 -2.93
CA ASP A 275 10.77 35.69 -4.30
C ASP A 275 11.89 35.85 -5.35
N GLU A 276 13.02 36.45 -4.99
CA GLU A 276 14.20 36.56 -5.86
C GLU A 276 14.83 35.18 -6.10
N TYR A 277 15.02 34.38 -5.04
CA TYR A 277 15.50 33.00 -5.16
C TYR A 277 14.62 32.20 -6.12
N VAL A 278 13.30 32.24 -5.91
CA VAL A 278 12.33 31.51 -6.75
C VAL A 278 12.36 32.00 -8.20
N THR A 279 12.52 33.30 -8.42
CA THR A 279 12.66 33.90 -9.76
C THR A 279 13.91 33.40 -10.47
N ASN A 280 15.06 33.39 -9.79
CA ASN A 280 16.32 32.92 -10.37
C ASN A 280 16.31 31.40 -10.58
N LEU A 281 15.66 30.63 -9.70
CA LEU A 281 15.46 29.20 -9.90
C LEU A 281 14.61 28.92 -11.15
N ALA A 282 13.49 29.65 -11.33
CA ALA A 282 12.66 29.53 -12.52
C ALA A 282 13.43 29.88 -13.81
N ARG A 283 14.31 30.89 -13.77
CA ARG A 283 15.20 31.26 -14.88
C ARG A 283 16.26 30.19 -15.15
N LEU A 284 16.87 29.62 -14.12
CA LEU A 284 17.90 28.59 -14.25
C LEU A 284 17.34 27.38 -14.98
N VAL A 285 16.14 26.91 -14.59
CA VAL A 285 15.51 25.75 -15.24
C VAL A 285 15.15 26.05 -16.70
N LEU A 286 14.76 27.29 -17.03
CA LEU A 286 14.32 27.68 -18.37
C LEU A 286 15.46 28.04 -19.33
N TYR A 287 16.49 28.75 -18.86
CA TYR A 287 17.54 29.34 -19.69
C TYR A 287 18.94 28.78 -19.43
N GLY A 288 19.16 28.10 -18.29
CA GLY A 288 20.46 27.63 -17.84
C GLY A 288 21.20 28.65 -17.00
N SER A 289 22.47 28.40 -16.72
CA SER A 289 23.33 29.29 -15.92
C SER A 289 24.75 29.38 -16.46
N ASP A 290 25.47 30.41 -16.00
CA ASP A 290 26.94 30.53 -16.14
C ASP A 290 27.70 29.81 -15.02
N GLY A 291 26.98 29.12 -14.12
CA GLY A 291 27.49 28.50 -12.90
C GLY A 291 27.23 29.32 -11.64
N THR A 292 27.05 30.64 -11.75
CA THR A 292 26.76 31.53 -10.61
C THR A 292 25.37 32.15 -10.73
N ASN A 293 25.05 32.69 -11.90
CA ASN A 293 23.82 33.39 -12.19
C ASN A 293 22.98 32.62 -13.20
N ALA A 294 21.67 32.60 -12.97
CA ALA A 294 20.72 32.16 -13.98
C ALA A 294 20.72 33.18 -15.14
N TYR A 295 20.72 32.68 -16.39
CA TYR A 295 20.55 33.59 -17.53
C TYR A 295 19.16 34.22 -17.52
N THR A 296 19.04 35.44 -18.01
CA THR A 296 17.75 36.14 -18.16
C THR A 296 17.09 35.87 -19.51
N ALA A 297 17.78 35.22 -20.44
CA ALA A 297 17.30 34.87 -21.77
C ALA A 297 18.02 33.62 -22.29
N ARG A 298 17.45 32.99 -23.33
CA ARG A 298 18.00 31.77 -23.93
C ARG A 298 19.36 32.04 -24.57
N MET A 299 20.35 31.23 -24.19
CA MET A 299 21.70 31.25 -24.75
C MET A 299 21.87 30.16 -25.83
N ALA A 300 22.68 30.43 -26.85
CA ALA A 300 22.98 29.43 -27.88
C ALA A 300 23.86 28.30 -27.33
N ASN A 301 24.86 28.65 -26.52
CA ASN A 301 25.81 27.73 -25.90
C ASN A 301 25.93 28.06 -24.41
N PRO A 302 24.90 27.76 -23.58
CA PRO A 302 24.98 27.98 -22.14
C PRO A 302 26.09 27.12 -21.54
N VAL A 303 26.82 27.65 -20.54
CA VAL A 303 27.83 26.89 -19.77
C VAL A 303 27.17 25.68 -19.10
N TYR A 304 26.06 25.91 -18.40
CA TYR A 304 25.19 24.86 -17.89
C TYR A 304 23.82 24.94 -18.58
N PRO A 305 23.44 23.93 -19.39
CA PRO A 305 22.19 23.96 -20.15
C PRO A 305 20.93 23.98 -19.28
N PRO A 306 19.82 24.55 -19.78
CA PRO A 306 18.50 24.45 -19.14
C PRO A 306 17.93 23.03 -19.18
N LEU A 307 16.78 22.85 -18.52
CA LEU A 307 15.98 21.64 -18.65
C LEU A 307 15.48 21.49 -20.10
N GLY A 308 15.71 20.30 -20.68
CA GLY A 308 15.41 19.96 -22.06
C GLY A 308 13.98 20.33 -22.45
N THR A 309 13.80 20.90 -23.65
CA THR A 309 12.53 21.51 -24.07
C THR A 309 11.35 20.53 -24.17
N ASN A 310 11.63 19.24 -24.19
CA ASN A 310 10.67 18.13 -24.19
C ASN A 310 10.34 17.58 -22.79
N LEU A 311 10.92 18.17 -21.73
CA LEU A 311 10.75 17.76 -20.34
C LEU A 311 9.95 18.81 -19.56
N ARG A 312 9.23 18.34 -18.54
CA ARG A 312 8.41 19.15 -17.63
C ARG A 312 9.14 19.38 -16.30
N VAL A 313 8.78 20.45 -15.63
CA VAL A 313 9.20 20.75 -14.25
C VAL A 313 8.00 20.70 -13.31
N PHE A 314 8.10 19.89 -12.27
CA PHE A 314 7.12 19.75 -11.20
C PHE A 314 7.60 20.61 -10.04
N VAL A 315 6.78 21.59 -9.65
CA VAL A 315 7.15 22.63 -8.70
C VAL A 315 6.36 22.44 -7.41
N GLU A 316 7.06 22.07 -6.34
CA GLU A 316 6.54 21.88 -4.99
C GLU A 316 7.06 22.98 -4.06
N PHE A 317 6.18 23.57 -3.24
CA PHE A 317 6.60 24.48 -2.17
C PHE A 317 6.95 23.69 -0.91
N SER A 318 8.23 23.34 -0.81
CA SER A 318 8.89 22.65 0.31
C SER A 318 8.28 21.29 0.69
N ASN A 319 9.13 20.39 1.18
CA ASN A 319 8.72 19.07 1.64
C ASN A 319 8.14 19.15 3.06
N GLU A 320 7.14 18.33 3.40
CA GLU A 320 6.65 18.14 4.78
C GLU A 320 6.20 19.42 5.50
N VAL A 321 5.75 20.45 4.75
CA VAL A 321 5.21 21.70 5.32
C VAL A 321 3.94 21.51 6.16
N TRP A 322 3.31 20.34 6.05
CA TRP A 322 2.14 19.91 6.78
C TRP A 322 2.48 19.12 8.06
N ASN A 323 3.75 18.75 8.27
CA ASN A 323 4.16 17.81 9.31
C ASN A 323 4.96 18.49 10.43
N PRO A 324 4.46 18.47 11.68
CA PRO A 324 5.14 19.12 12.80
C PRO A 324 6.41 18.39 13.25
N GLY A 325 6.69 17.19 12.73
CA GLY A 325 7.95 16.48 12.94
C GLY A 325 9.17 17.16 12.30
N PHE A 326 8.95 18.10 11.36
CA PHE A 326 10.01 18.81 10.65
C PHE A 326 10.02 20.31 10.97
N ASN A 327 11.19 20.94 10.93
CA ASN A 327 11.33 22.36 11.27
C ASN A 327 10.49 23.26 10.36
N GLN A 328 10.42 22.94 9.06
CA GLN A 328 9.63 23.70 8.10
C GLN A 328 8.11 23.58 8.35
N GLY A 329 7.64 22.42 8.82
CA GLY A 329 6.24 22.25 9.20
C GLY A 329 5.90 23.04 10.46
N ASN A 330 6.76 22.99 11.48
CA ASN A 330 6.63 23.83 12.67
C ASN A 330 6.66 25.33 12.34
N TRP A 331 7.55 25.74 11.42
CA TRP A 331 7.58 27.11 10.91
C TRP A 331 6.26 27.47 10.24
N ALA A 332 5.76 26.65 9.31
CA ALA A 332 4.51 26.91 8.60
C ALA A 332 3.30 26.98 9.53
N TYR A 333 3.24 26.11 10.53
CA TYR A 333 2.22 26.16 11.58
C TYR A 333 2.28 27.48 12.35
N ASN A 334 3.46 27.87 12.85
CA ASN A 334 3.62 29.12 13.60
C ASN A 334 3.26 30.36 12.76
N GLN A 335 3.63 30.38 11.48
CA GLN A 335 3.23 31.46 10.57
C GLN A 335 1.71 31.49 10.34
N SER A 336 1.07 30.32 10.21
CA SER A 336 -0.39 30.24 10.06
C SER A 336 -1.13 30.82 11.26
N VAL A 337 -0.66 30.50 12.48
CA VAL A 337 -1.20 31.03 13.74
C VAL A 337 -1.03 32.54 13.80
N ALA A 338 0.16 33.06 13.48
CA ALA A 338 0.44 34.50 13.49
C ALA A 338 -0.45 35.30 12.51
N LEU A 339 -0.89 34.67 11.42
CA LEU A 339 -1.75 35.27 10.39
C LEU A 339 -3.25 34.98 10.60
N GLY A 340 -3.62 34.20 11.62
CA GLY A 340 -5.00 33.78 11.85
C GLY A 340 -5.58 32.89 10.74
N LEU A 341 -4.73 32.09 10.09
CA LEU A 341 -5.11 31.18 9.00
C LEU A 341 -5.10 29.73 9.48
N ALA A 342 -5.91 28.88 8.83
CA ALA A 342 -5.70 27.45 8.93
C ALA A 342 -4.34 27.08 8.31
N TRP A 343 -3.70 26.03 8.84
CA TRP A 343 -2.38 25.61 8.38
C TRP A 343 -2.36 25.27 6.88
N GLY A 344 -3.36 24.53 6.39
CA GLY A 344 -3.52 24.22 4.97
C GLY A 344 -3.67 25.47 4.09
N GLN A 345 -4.39 26.50 4.57
CA GLN A 345 -4.50 27.78 3.87
C GLN A 345 -3.13 28.45 3.76
N PHE A 346 -2.36 28.56 4.86
CA PHE A 346 -1.03 29.17 4.79
C PHE A 346 -0.12 28.48 3.75
N ALA A 347 -0.09 27.14 3.78
CA ALA A 347 0.70 26.35 2.82
C ALA A 347 0.21 26.56 1.37
N GLY A 348 -1.10 26.52 1.13
CA GLY A 348 -1.70 26.76 -0.20
C GLY A 348 -1.39 28.16 -0.73
N ARG A 349 -1.41 29.18 0.14
CA ARG A 349 -1.06 30.56 -0.21
C ARG A 349 0.40 30.69 -0.63
N LYS A 350 1.33 30.07 0.11
CA LYS A 350 2.76 30.09 -0.24
C LYS A 350 3.05 29.32 -1.53
N ALA A 351 2.45 28.15 -1.71
CA ALA A 351 2.56 27.39 -2.96
C ALA A 351 2.04 28.19 -4.17
N SER A 352 0.90 28.87 -4.02
CA SER A 352 0.34 29.73 -5.07
C SER A 352 1.27 30.88 -5.48
N ARG A 353 2.07 31.42 -4.54
CA ARG A 353 3.04 32.48 -4.82
C ARG A 353 4.20 31.93 -5.65
N VAL A 354 4.75 30.78 -5.27
CA VAL A 354 5.83 30.11 -6.00
C VAL A 354 5.41 29.81 -7.44
N TRP A 355 4.23 29.21 -7.65
CA TRP A 355 3.76 28.89 -8.99
C TRP A 355 3.56 30.11 -9.87
N ARG A 356 3.00 31.20 -9.34
CA ARG A 356 2.83 32.44 -10.11
C ARG A 356 4.15 33.07 -10.53
N ILE A 357 5.21 32.96 -9.72
CA ILE A 357 6.55 33.42 -10.09
C ILE A 357 7.09 32.58 -11.26
N PHE A 358 6.98 31.25 -11.16
CA PHE A 358 7.35 30.35 -12.26
C PHE A 358 6.57 30.66 -13.55
N ASP A 359 5.24 30.78 -13.46
CA ASP A 359 4.38 31.11 -14.59
C ASP A 359 4.76 32.47 -15.22
N GLY A 360 5.07 33.47 -14.39
CA GLY A 360 5.50 34.80 -14.83
C GLY A 360 6.84 34.80 -15.57
N VAL A 361 7.82 34.04 -15.08
CA VAL A 361 9.15 33.90 -15.74
C VAL A 361 9.03 33.11 -17.05
N TRP A 362 8.22 32.06 -17.07
CA TRP A 362 8.13 31.14 -18.20
C TRP A 362 7.23 31.65 -19.32
N GLY A 363 6.22 32.45 -18.95
CA GLY A 363 5.23 33.00 -19.86
C GLY A 363 4.34 31.92 -20.49
N ALA A 364 3.24 32.35 -21.12
CA ALA A 364 2.21 31.47 -21.68
C ALA A 364 2.74 30.41 -22.67
N ALA A 365 3.84 30.70 -23.36
CA ALA A 365 4.46 29.78 -24.32
C ALA A 365 5.08 28.53 -23.66
N ASN A 366 5.46 28.61 -22.37
CA ASN A 366 6.13 27.51 -21.67
C ASN A 366 5.32 27.00 -20.46
N THR A 367 4.22 27.65 -20.06
CA THR A 367 3.42 27.27 -18.88
C THR A 367 2.92 25.82 -18.93
N GLN A 368 2.69 25.28 -20.12
CA GLN A 368 2.31 23.88 -20.37
C GLN A 368 3.34 22.87 -19.83
N ARG A 369 4.58 23.31 -19.60
CA ARG A 369 5.69 22.48 -19.06
C ARG A 369 5.83 22.60 -17.54
N ILE A 370 5.08 23.48 -16.88
CA ILE A 370 5.08 23.62 -15.42
C ILE A 370 3.95 22.77 -14.85
N VAL A 371 4.29 21.84 -13.97
CA VAL A 371 3.36 21.04 -13.21
C VAL A 371 3.36 21.54 -11.76
N ARG A 372 2.18 21.75 -11.18
CA ARG A 372 1.98 22.44 -9.90
C ARG A 372 1.60 21.37 -8.88
N VAL A 373 2.46 21.15 -7.89
CA VAL A 373 2.36 20.01 -6.97
C VAL A 373 1.59 20.40 -5.71
N GLY A 374 0.35 19.94 -5.55
CA GLY A 374 -0.38 20.16 -4.31
C GLY A 374 0.16 19.28 -3.18
N ALA A 375 0.87 19.84 -2.20
CA ALA A 375 1.40 19.09 -1.06
C ALA A 375 0.27 18.80 -0.05
N GLY A 376 -0.27 17.59 -0.09
CA GLY A 376 -1.33 17.10 0.77
C GLY A 376 -0.82 16.20 1.91
N ARG A 377 -1.71 15.89 2.84
CA ARG A 377 -1.46 15.02 4.00
C ARG A 377 -2.36 13.79 3.93
N SER A 378 -1.77 12.60 3.94
CA SER A 378 -2.46 11.31 3.67
C SER A 378 -3.65 10.99 4.59
N GLY A 379 -3.66 11.52 5.82
CA GLY A 379 -4.72 11.29 6.82
C GLY A 379 -5.54 12.52 7.18
N ASP A 380 -5.45 13.62 6.42
CA ASP A 380 -6.12 14.89 6.76
C ASP A 380 -6.77 15.55 5.55
N ALA A 381 -7.97 15.08 5.21
CA ALA A 381 -8.76 15.63 4.10
C ALA A 381 -9.10 17.12 4.31
N ARG A 382 -9.20 17.60 5.56
CA ARG A 382 -9.48 19.01 5.85
C ARG A 382 -8.31 19.89 5.45
N TYR A 383 -7.09 19.52 5.85
CA TYR A 383 -5.87 20.21 5.43
C TYR A 383 -5.78 20.29 3.90
N CYS A 384 -6.05 19.18 3.20
CA CYS A 384 -6.02 19.12 1.74
C CYS A 384 -7.04 20.06 1.08
N ARG A 385 -8.29 20.11 1.57
CA ARG A 385 -9.31 21.06 1.07
C ARG A 385 -8.90 22.51 1.31
N ASP A 386 -8.42 22.82 2.52
CA ASP A 386 -7.96 24.16 2.89
C ASP A 386 -6.83 24.64 1.96
N PHE A 387 -5.87 23.76 1.66
CA PHE A 387 -4.78 24.03 0.72
C PHE A 387 -5.29 24.33 -0.70
N ILE A 388 -6.13 23.44 -1.25
CA ILE A 388 -6.62 23.55 -2.64
C ILE A 388 -7.48 24.80 -2.81
N ASN A 389 -8.42 25.04 -1.89
CA ASN A 389 -9.30 26.21 -1.93
C ASN A 389 -8.52 27.52 -1.85
N GLU A 390 -7.52 27.60 -0.98
CA GLU A 390 -6.69 28.79 -0.89
C GLU A 390 -5.89 29.03 -2.18
N ALA A 391 -5.31 27.97 -2.77
CA ALA A 391 -4.61 28.11 -4.05
C ALA A 391 -5.53 28.67 -5.15
N ILE A 392 -6.74 28.09 -5.28
CA ILE A 392 -7.76 28.53 -6.24
C ILE A 392 -8.15 29.99 -6.00
N ALA A 393 -8.36 30.38 -4.74
CA ALA A 393 -8.67 31.76 -4.37
C ALA A 393 -7.53 32.75 -4.73
N ASN A 394 -6.29 32.26 -4.79
CA ASN A 394 -5.12 33.02 -5.25
C ASN A 394 -4.85 32.91 -6.76
N GLY A 395 -5.80 32.38 -7.53
CA GLY A 395 -5.82 32.41 -8.99
C GLY A 395 -5.07 31.27 -9.69
N VAL A 396 -4.68 30.21 -8.97
CA VAL A 396 -4.00 29.05 -9.53
C VAL A 396 -4.53 27.74 -8.91
N LYS A 397 -4.63 26.67 -9.71
CA LYS A 397 -5.03 25.34 -9.22
C LYS A 397 -3.81 24.40 -9.27
N PRO A 398 -3.60 23.53 -8.27
CA PRO A 398 -2.64 22.44 -8.42
C PRO A 398 -3.04 21.55 -9.61
N HIS A 399 -2.05 20.90 -10.23
CA HIS A 399 -2.30 19.97 -11.33
C HIS A 399 -2.60 18.54 -10.84
N PHE A 400 -2.19 18.21 -9.61
CA PHE A 400 -2.54 16.99 -8.88
C PHE A 400 -2.36 17.22 -7.38
N LEU A 401 -2.96 16.36 -6.56
CA LEU A 401 -2.70 16.28 -5.13
C LEU A 401 -1.66 15.20 -4.85
N SER A 402 -0.68 15.52 -4.00
CA SER A 402 0.41 14.63 -3.64
C SER A 402 0.39 14.29 -2.16
N VAL A 403 0.51 13.00 -1.81
CA VAL A 403 0.51 12.52 -0.42
C VAL A 403 1.64 11.49 -0.17
N ALA A 404 1.88 11.07 1.07
CA ALA A 404 2.88 10.05 1.43
C ALA A 404 2.21 8.77 1.95
N PRO A 405 1.95 7.76 1.09
CA PRO A 405 1.37 6.48 1.44
C PRO A 405 2.41 5.46 1.87
N TYR A 406 2.92 5.64 3.08
CA TYR A 406 3.72 4.62 3.74
C TYR A 406 2.86 3.42 4.17
N PHE A 407 3.47 2.23 4.26
CA PHE A 407 2.80 1.05 4.77
C PHE A 407 3.68 0.23 5.71
N GLY A 408 3.10 -0.24 6.80
CA GLY A 408 3.80 -0.99 7.86
C GLY A 408 2.80 -1.53 8.85
N ASN A 409 1.75 -0.74 9.13
CA ASN A 409 0.62 -1.09 9.98
C ASN A 409 1.10 -1.60 11.36
N ASP A 410 2.07 -0.95 11.99
CA ASP A 410 2.66 -1.34 13.28
C ASP A 410 3.29 -2.74 13.30
N ILE A 411 3.72 -3.28 12.13
CA ILE A 411 4.35 -4.61 12.09
C ILE A 411 5.63 -4.62 12.93
N GLU A 412 6.34 -3.51 12.95
CA GLU A 412 7.51 -3.26 13.76
C GLU A 412 7.25 -3.33 15.27
N ASP A 413 6.11 -2.81 15.77
CA ASP A 413 5.72 -2.93 17.18
C ASP A 413 5.47 -4.39 17.54
N TRP A 414 4.82 -5.11 16.62
CA TRP A 414 4.58 -6.53 16.80
C TRP A 414 5.89 -7.32 16.83
N ILE A 415 6.82 -7.01 15.92
CA ILE A 415 8.17 -7.60 15.89
C ILE A 415 8.88 -7.28 17.21
N TYR A 416 8.88 -6.01 17.63
CA TYR A 416 9.55 -5.56 18.83
C TYR A 416 9.02 -6.27 20.08
N ALA A 417 7.69 -6.39 20.21
CA ALA A 417 7.03 -7.08 21.31
C ALA A 417 7.36 -8.58 21.42
N LYS A 418 7.82 -9.23 20.34
CA LYS A 418 8.30 -10.63 20.41
C LYS A 418 9.68 -10.75 21.07
N GLY A 419 10.47 -9.67 21.08
CA GLY A 419 11.78 -9.60 21.72
C GLY A 419 12.90 -10.39 21.03
N ALA A 420 14.14 -10.23 21.54
CA ALA A 420 15.34 -10.78 20.93
C ALA A 420 15.32 -12.31 20.78
N ALA A 421 14.72 -13.04 21.72
CA ALA A 421 14.64 -14.51 21.69
C ALA A 421 13.87 -15.06 20.49
N PHE A 422 12.93 -14.27 19.94
CA PHE A 422 12.18 -14.65 18.75
C PHE A 422 13.04 -14.53 17.47
N PHE A 423 14.16 -13.78 17.49
CA PHE A 423 14.95 -13.47 16.29
C PHE A 423 16.44 -13.79 16.38
N THR A 424 16.96 -14.21 17.53
CA THR A 424 18.34 -14.69 17.68
C THR A 424 18.61 -16.02 16.96
N VAL A 425 17.55 -16.74 16.56
CA VAL A 425 17.62 -17.84 15.60
C VAL A 425 17.10 -17.31 14.27
N ARG A 426 18.00 -17.09 13.30
CA ARG A 426 17.70 -16.73 11.89
C ARG A 426 16.93 -17.86 11.18
N SER A 427 15.75 -18.19 11.68
CA SER A 427 14.91 -19.23 11.11
C SER A 427 13.96 -18.59 10.10
N SER A 428 13.91 -19.16 8.91
CA SER A 428 12.95 -18.77 7.87
C SER A 428 11.50 -18.79 8.39
N ALA A 429 11.20 -19.58 9.42
CA ALA A 429 9.89 -19.63 10.06
C ALA A 429 9.47 -18.29 10.70
N ASN A 430 10.38 -17.54 11.32
CA ASN A 430 10.03 -16.27 11.98
C ASN A 430 9.93 -15.12 10.98
N ILE A 431 10.75 -15.13 9.92
CA ILE A 431 10.60 -14.21 8.78
C ILE A 431 9.26 -14.47 8.07
N ASN A 432 8.91 -15.74 7.82
CA ASN A 432 7.62 -16.11 7.25
C ASN A 432 6.46 -15.59 8.10
N ARG A 433 6.49 -15.79 9.43
CA ARG A 433 5.45 -15.30 10.35
C ARG A 433 5.30 -13.78 10.32
N ALA A 434 6.41 -13.04 10.20
CA ALA A 434 6.36 -11.58 10.09
C ALA A 434 5.73 -11.13 8.76
N HIS A 435 6.04 -11.83 7.64
CA HIS A 435 5.41 -11.54 6.35
C HIS A 435 3.93 -11.90 6.37
N ASP A 436 3.57 -13.07 6.92
CA ASP A 436 2.18 -13.49 7.10
C ASP A 436 1.41 -12.44 7.90
N GLU A 437 1.97 -11.94 9.01
CA GLU A 437 1.35 -10.91 9.84
C GLU A 437 1.23 -9.55 9.12
N LEU A 438 2.25 -9.10 8.40
CA LEU A 438 2.19 -7.84 7.64
C LEU A 438 1.12 -7.93 6.53
N GLN A 439 1.12 -9.02 5.77
CA GLN A 439 0.13 -9.28 4.73
C GLN A 439 -1.27 -9.35 5.35
N ARG A 440 -1.42 -10.03 6.49
CA ARG A 440 -2.67 -10.06 7.26
C ARG A 440 -3.19 -8.67 7.61
N ARG A 441 -2.33 -7.78 8.09
CA ARG A 441 -2.71 -6.40 8.45
C ARG A 441 -3.16 -5.58 7.25
N LEU A 442 -2.39 -5.61 6.16
CA LEU A 442 -2.75 -4.95 4.90
C LEU A 442 -4.10 -5.47 4.36
N LEU A 443 -4.31 -6.78 4.40
CA LEU A 443 -5.52 -7.41 3.87
C LEU A 443 -6.73 -7.21 4.80
N SER A 444 -6.56 -7.29 6.11
CA SER A 444 -7.67 -7.02 7.04
C SER A 444 -8.13 -5.56 7.02
N GLY A 445 -7.30 -4.63 6.54
CA GLY A 445 -7.57 -3.19 6.63
C GLY A 445 -7.60 -2.68 8.06
N VAL A 446 -7.07 -3.46 9.01
CA VAL A 446 -6.87 -3.03 10.40
C VAL A 446 -5.74 -2.00 10.38
N ALA A 447 -6.11 -0.75 10.65
CA ALA A 447 -5.16 0.33 10.91
C ALA A 447 -4.35 0.02 12.17
N GLY A 448 -3.12 0.53 12.20
CA GLY A 448 -2.31 0.53 13.41
C GLY A 448 -2.95 1.37 14.52
N SER A 449 -2.38 1.24 15.71
CA SER A 449 -2.58 2.08 16.89
C SER A 449 -1.61 3.26 16.98
N SER A 450 -0.62 3.35 16.08
CA SER A 450 0.42 4.38 16.16
C SER A 450 -0.13 5.77 15.83
N VAL A 451 0.09 6.70 16.76
CA VAL A 451 -0.48 8.07 16.77
C VAL A 451 0.20 9.01 15.74
N MET A 452 0.99 8.47 14.81
CA MET A 452 1.80 9.23 13.86
C MET A 452 1.53 8.77 12.40
N ASN A 453 0.61 9.49 11.75
CA ASN A 453 0.45 9.71 10.29
C ASN A 453 0.31 8.55 9.28
N ASP A 454 0.42 7.27 9.64
CA ASP A 454 0.43 6.16 8.67
C ASP A 454 -0.82 5.23 8.74
N ASP A 455 -1.90 5.69 9.39
CA ASP A 455 -3.13 4.95 9.78
C ASP A 455 -4.01 4.36 8.65
N THR A 456 -3.55 4.36 7.40
CA THR A 456 -4.44 4.12 6.25
C THR A 456 -4.64 2.64 5.90
N GLY A 457 -4.05 1.71 6.67
CA GLY A 457 -4.19 0.27 6.43
C GLY A 457 -3.64 -0.21 5.07
N GLY A 458 -2.92 0.65 4.35
CA GLY A 458 -2.54 0.44 2.95
C GLY A 458 -2.08 1.70 2.19
N GLY A 459 -1.67 2.76 2.89
CA GLY A 459 -1.05 3.97 2.34
C GLY A 459 -2.00 5.17 2.07
N ILE A 460 -3.25 4.97 1.66
CA ILE A 460 -4.14 6.09 1.24
C ILE A 460 -5.55 5.94 1.81
N ASP A 461 -6.03 6.95 2.54
CA ASP A 461 -7.41 7.04 3.03
C ASP A 461 -8.40 7.33 1.88
N GLN A 462 -9.60 6.74 1.97
CA GLN A 462 -10.72 7.04 1.09
C GLN A 462 -11.08 8.53 1.11
N ALA A 463 -10.98 9.21 2.25
CA ALA A 463 -11.28 10.63 2.34
C ALA A 463 -10.37 11.50 1.44
N ILE A 464 -9.12 11.07 1.20
CA ILE A 464 -8.20 11.75 0.27
C ILE A 464 -8.63 11.54 -1.17
N ARG A 465 -9.05 10.32 -1.53
CA ARG A 465 -9.65 10.05 -2.85
C ARG A 465 -10.87 10.95 -3.07
N ASP A 466 -11.73 11.08 -2.08
CA ASP A 466 -12.95 11.89 -2.18
C ASP A 466 -12.61 13.37 -2.44
N VAL A 467 -11.55 13.91 -1.80
CA VAL A 467 -11.02 15.24 -2.10
C VAL A 467 -10.53 15.33 -3.55
N CYS A 468 -9.76 14.35 -4.03
CA CYS A 468 -9.30 14.34 -5.42
C CYS A 468 -10.45 14.34 -6.43
N VAL A 469 -11.53 13.60 -6.16
CA VAL A 469 -12.75 13.59 -6.98
C VAL A 469 -13.50 14.93 -6.88
N GLU A 470 -13.64 15.50 -5.67
CA GLU A 470 -14.29 16.80 -5.41
C GLU A 470 -13.66 17.92 -6.25
N TYR A 471 -12.33 17.92 -6.37
CA TYR A 471 -11.59 18.96 -7.07
C TYR A 471 -11.13 18.56 -8.48
N ASP A 472 -11.47 17.39 -9.00
CA ASP A 472 -10.96 16.88 -10.29
C ASP A 472 -9.43 16.98 -10.36
N LEU A 473 -8.76 16.27 -9.46
CA LEU A 473 -7.31 16.22 -9.33
C LEU A 473 -6.84 14.76 -9.32
N PRO A 474 -5.83 14.40 -10.13
CA PRO A 474 -5.12 13.12 -9.98
C PRO A 474 -4.52 13.00 -8.58
N LEU A 475 -4.53 11.79 -8.03
CA LEU A 475 -3.82 11.47 -6.80
C LEU A 475 -2.45 10.88 -7.14
N VAL A 476 -1.41 11.57 -6.71
CA VAL A 476 -0.01 11.14 -6.83
C VAL A 476 0.53 10.95 -5.42
N ASN A 477 1.55 10.13 -5.23
CA ASN A 477 2.37 10.24 -4.03
C ASN A 477 3.73 10.83 -4.34
N TYR A 478 4.30 11.54 -3.38
CA TYR A 478 5.66 12.11 -3.50
C TYR A 478 6.73 11.22 -2.86
N GLU A 479 6.32 10.27 -2.02
CA GLU A 479 7.14 9.21 -1.44
C GLU A 479 6.28 7.99 -1.11
N GLY A 480 6.88 6.81 -1.04
CA GLY A 480 6.15 5.57 -0.88
C GLY A 480 7.09 4.40 -0.68
N GLY A 481 6.61 3.43 0.09
CA GLY A 481 7.37 2.24 0.47
C GLY A 481 7.01 1.76 1.88
N PRO A 482 7.65 0.68 2.32
CA PRO A 482 7.43 0.12 3.64
C PRO A 482 8.02 1.06 4.71
N SER A 483 7.17 1.72 5.48
CA SER A 483 7.54 2.44 6.71
C SER A 483 7.43 1.46 7.86
N ILE A 484 8.49 0.69 8.06
CA ILE A 484 8.57 -0.29 9.15
C ILE A 484 9.35 0.38 10.28
N TYR A 485 8.69 1.33 10.96
CA TYR A 485 9.29 2.24 11.96
C TYR A 485 8.43 2.32 13.21
N THR A 486 9.03 2.18 14.41
CA THR A 486 8.33 2.39 15.68
C THR A 486 9.18 3.23 16.63
N SER A 487 8.50 4.06 17.43
CA SER A 487 9.08 4.79 18.54
C SER A 487 9.72 3.89 19.62
N ASP A 488 9.29 2.63 19.74
CA ASP A 488 9.84 1.69 20.72
C ASP A 488 11.30 1.28 20.39
N ILE A 489 11.74 1.48 19.15
CA ILE A 489 13.11 1.22 18.67
C ILE A 489 14.11 2.33 19.07
N ASP A 490 13.63 3.49 19.55
CA ASP A 490 14.46 4.65 19.92
C ASP A 490 15.00 4.62 21.36
N THR A 491 15.00 3.46 22.02
CA THR A 491 15.66 3.30 23.32
C THR A 491 17.20 3.29 23.19
N PRO A 492 17.96 3.86 24.16
CA PRO A 492 19.43 3.90 24.13
C PRO A 492 20.11 2.53 24.02
N SER A 493 19.42 1.45 24.38
CA SER A 493 19.86 0.05 24.29
C SER A 493 19.89 -0.54 22.88
N ASN A 494 19.27 0.12 21.88
CA ASN A 494 19.16 -0.36 20.49
C ASN A 494 20.06 0.43 19.52
N GLN A 495 21.35 0.50 19.82
CA GLN A 495 22.37 1.19 19.01
C GLN A 495 22.45 0.63 17.56
N PRO A 496 22.91 1.43 16.58
CA PRO A 496 22.48 1.37 15.17
C PRO A 496 23.08 0.23 14.33
N THR A 497 24.09 -0.47 14.84
CA THR A 497 24.87 -1.45 14.06
C THR A 497 25.08 -2.73 14.85
N GLY A 498 24.64 -3.87 14.30
CA GLY A 498 24.86 -5.19 14.89
C GLY A 498 23.80 -5.67 15.89
N SER A 499 22.68 -4.95 16.04
CA SER A 499 21.54 -5.45 16.81
C SER A 499 20.83 -6.59 16.08
N TRP A 500 20.18 -7.48 16.83
CA TRP A 500 19.33 -8.54 16.26
C TRP A 500 18.21 -7.95 15.38
N LEU A 501 17.74 -6.74 15.72
CA LEU A 501 16.67 -6.05 15.01
C LEU A 501 17.13 -5.53 13.65
N THR A 502 18.30 -4.86 13.56
CA THR A 502 18.85 -4.43 12.27
C THR A 502 19.05 -5.63 11.36
N SER A 503 19.57 -6.75 11.90
CA SER A 503 19.75 -8.00 11.15
C SER A 503 18.43 -8.62 10.71
N PHE A 504 17.38 -8.53 11.53
CA PHE A 504 16.04 -8.97 11.13
C PHE A 504 15.49 -8.11 10.00
N MET A 505 15.57 -6.77 10.11
CA MET A 505 15.07 -5.86 9.06
C MET A 505 15.78 -6.11 7.72
N VAL A 506 17.09 -6.37 7.76
CA VAL A 506 17.93 -6.86 6.64
C VAL A 506 17.29 -8.08 5.97
N GLU A 507 17.04 -9.14 6.74
CA GLU A 507 16.50 -10.38 6.19
C GLU A 507 15.05 -10.23 5.71
N PHE A 508 14.21 -9.51 6.47
CA PHE A 508 12.79 -9.26 6.16
C PHE A 508 12.59 -8.52 4.84
N ASN A 509 13.43 -7.53 4.55
CA ASN A 509 13.33 -6.78 3.30
C ASN A 509 13.97 -7.50 2.10
N ARG A 510 14.96 -8.40 2.32
CA ARG A 510 15.52 -9.26 1.24
C ARG A 510 14.60 -10.38 0.83
N ASP A 511 13.74 -10.81 1.74
CA ASP A 511 12.95 -12.00 1.53
C ASP A 511 12.04 -11.82 0.29
N PRO A 512 12.03 -12.79 -0.64
CA PRO A 512 11.17 -12.74 -1.83
C PRO A 512 9.68 -12.51 -1.53
N ARG A 513 9.21 -12.85 -0.32
CA ARG A 513 7.82 -12.59 0.12
C ARG A 513 7.48 -11.11 0.21
N MET A 514 8.47 -10.22 0.25
CA MET A 514 8.26 -8.77 0.17
C MET A 514 7.60 -8.36 -1.16
N VAL A 515 7.82 -9.12 -2.24
CA VAL A 515 7.16 -8.92 -3.53
C VAL A 515 5.64 -8.97 -3.39
N GLU A 516 5.12 -9.95 -2.65
CA GLU A 516 3.67 -10.10 -2.45
C GLU A 516 3.10 -8.98 -1.57
N THR A 517 3.85 -8.53 -0.56
CA THR A 517 3.45 -7.38 0.27
C THR A 517 3.29 -6.11 -0.57
N TYR A 518 4.26 -5.82 -1.45
CA TYR A 518 4.16 -4.70 -2.39
C TYR A 518 3.04 -4.91 -3.40
N ASN A 519 2.81 -6.13 -3.89
CA ASN A 519 1.69 -6.45 -4.77
C ASN A 519 0.34 -6.11 -4.13
N ILE A 520 0.14 -6.48 -2.87
CA ILE A 520 -1.06 -6.11 -2.11
C ILE A 520 -1.15 -4.59 -1.97
N ASN A 521 -0.11 -3.93 -1.43
CA ASN A 521 -0.14 -2.49 -1.16
C ASN A 521 -0.35 -1.64 -2.43
N MET A 522 0.38 -1.93 -3.50
CA MET A 522 0.30 -1.14 -4.73
C MET A 522 -1.06 -1.27 -5.40
N ASN A 523 -1.68 -2.46 -5.34
CA ASN A 523 -3.05 -2.62 -5.82
C ASN A 523 -4.05 -1.88 -4.91
N LEU A 524 -3.88 -1.91 -3.58
CA LEU A 524 -4.70 -1.10 -2.65
C LEU A 524 -4.62 0.39 -3.01
N CYS A 525 -3.42 0.93 -3.21
CA CYS A 525 -3.23 2.33 -3.60
C CYS A 525 -3.91 2.65 -4.95
N LYS A 526 -3.80 1.75 -5.94
CA LYS A 526 -4.51 1.89 -7.23
C LYS A 526 -6.02 1.88 -7.07
N MET A 527 -6.58 1.04 -6.18
CA MET A 527 -8.01 1.08 -5.84
C MET A 527 -8.43 2.42 -5.23
N ARG A 528 -7.50 3.18 -4.64
CA ARG A 528 -7.75 4.52 -4.09
C ARG A 528 -7.47 5.64 -5.08
N GLY A 529 -7.21 5.31 -6.35
CA GLY A 529 -7.01 6.30 -7.42
C GLY A 529 -5.58 6.81 -7.56
N LEU A 530 -4.58 6.11 -7.00
CA LEU A 530 -3.17 6.50 -7.17
C LEU A 530 -2.75 6.37 -8.64
N THR A 531 -2.53 7.49 -9.33
CA THR A 531 -2.10 7.50 -10.74
C THR A 531 -0.61 7.23 -10.88
N THR A 532 0.20 7.86 -10.04
CA THR A 532 1.66 7.79 -10.08
C THR A 532 2.19 7.37 -8.72
N HIS A 533 3.05 6.34 -8.69
CA HIS A 533 3.75 5.91 -7.49
C HIS A 533 5.17 6.49 -7.40
N ALA A 534 5.54 7.00 -6.24
CA ALA A 534 6.88 7.42 -5.90
C ALA A 534 7.58 6.42 -5.04
N ILE A 535 8.69 5.91 -5.59
CA ILE A 535 9.70 5.28 -4.77
C ILE A 535 10.36 6.37 -3.92
N PHE A 536 10.40 6.18 -2.60
CA PHE A 536 10.99 7.17 -1.70
C PHE A 536 12.48 7.42 -1.98
N THR A 537 13.33 6.38 -2.01
CA THR A 537 14.77 6.53 -2.30
C THR A 537 15.30 5.45 -3.24
N ASP A 538 16.18 5.86 -4.15
CA ASP A 538 16.88 5.02 -5.12
C ASP A 538 17.79 3.98 -4.43
N VAL A 539 18.75 4.45 -3.65
CA VAL A 539 19.76 3.65 -2.97
C VAL A 539 19.85 4.05 -1.50
N GLY A 540 19.75 3.07 -0.60
CA GLY A 540 19.84 3.29 0.84
C GLY A 540 20.22 2.03 1.61
N VAL A 541 21.24 2.16 2.48
CA VAL A 541 21.69 1.09 3.38
C VAL A 541 20.72 0.90 4.56
N TRP A 542 20.85 -0.23 5.23
CA TRP A 542 19.82 -0.75 6.10
C TRP A 542 20.06 -0.46 7.56
N GLY A 543 19.05 0.12 8.22
CA GLY A 543 19.09 0.48 9.63
C GLY A 543 17.94 -0.12 10.42
N LYS A 544 17.89 0.24 11.71
CA LYS A 544 16.81 -0.15 12.63
C LYS A 544 15.47 0.53 12.34
N TYR A 545 15.49 1.62 11.56
CA TYR A 545 14.31 2.43 11.19
C TYR A 545 13.59 1.92 9.93
N GLY A 546 13.79 0.66 9.57
CA GLY A 546 13.35 0.15 8.27
C GLY A 546 14.30 0.57 7.14
N GLN A 547 14.01 0.10 5.94
CA GLN A 547 14.89 0.23 4.79
C GLN A 547 14.20 0.96 3.66
N TRP A 548 14.49 2.24 3.61
CA TRP A 548 13.89 3.21 2.71
C TRP A 548 14.32 3.00 1.23
N GLY A 549 15.54 2.50 1.01
CA GLY A 549 16.11 2.27 -0.32
C GLY A 549 15.49 1.07 -1.03
N HIS A 550 15.19 1.23 -2.33
CA HIS A 550 14.76 0.12 -3.19
C HIS A 550 15.94 -0.74 -3.66
N LYS A 551 17.14 -0.15 -3.73
CA LYS A 551 18.42 -0.84 -3.71
C LYS A 551 19.22 -0.49 -2.46
N GLU A 552 20.12 -1.38 -2.08
CA GLU A 552 21.13 -1.19 -1.02
C GLU A 552 22.34 -0.44 -1.54
N PHE A 553 22.73 -0.75 -2.77
CA PHE A 553 23.88 -0.20 -3.46
C PHE A 553 23.61 -0.17 -4.98
N THR A 554 24.27 0.71 -5.73
CA THR A 554 23.93 0.98 -7.14
C THR A 554 24.05 -0.26 -8.01
N ALA A 555 25.12 -1.03 -7.81
CA ALA A 555 25.43 -2.23 -8.58
C ALA A 555 24.66 -3.50 -8.14
N GLN A 556 23.66 -3.37 -7.25
CA GLN A 556 22.91 -4.52 -6.73
C GLN A 556 22.14 -5.28 -7.82
N SER A 557 22.20 -6.61 -7.76
CA SER A 557 21.54 -7.52 -8.69
C SER A 557 20.02 -7.36 -8.68
N THR A 558 19.38 -7.54 -9.84
CA THR A 558 17.92 -7.57 -9.99
C THR A 558 17.40 -8.96 -10.40
N ASN A 559 18.24 -9.99 -10.23
CA ASN A 559 17.88 -11.38 -10.50
C ASN A 559 17.27 -12.00 -9.23
N TYR A 560 15.99 -12.38 -9.27
CA TYR A 560 15.28 -12.99 -8.13
C TYR A 560 15.92 -14.27 -7.58
N TYR A 561 16.77 -14.95 -8.35
CA TYR A 561 17.51 -16.13 -7.89
C TYR A 561 18.82 -15.79 -7.18
N SER A 562 19.22 -14.52 -7.17
CA SER A 562 20.42 -14.04 -6.50
C SER A 562 20.16 -13.75 -5.03
N ARG A 563 21.09 -14.13 -4.15
CA ARG A 563 20.99 -13.85 -2.71
C ARG A 563 20.98 -12.35 -2.39
N ASP A 564 21.56 -11.53 -3.25
CA ASP A 564 21.64 -10.07 -3.15
C ASP A 564 20.61 -9.36 -4.05
N CYS A 565 19.53 -10.03 -4.48
CA CYS A 565 18.51 -9.41 -5.31
C CYS A 565 17.87 -8.17 -4.63
N ALA A 566 17.80 -7.06 -5.35
CA ALA A 566 16.99 -5.90 -5.01
C ALA A 566 15.49 -6.18 -5.29
N VAL A 567 14.87 -7.04 -4.46
CA VAL A 567 13.49 -7.53 -4.68
C VAL A 567 12.47 -6.41 -4.82
N LYS A 568 12.60 -5.34 -4.03
CA LYS A 568 11.72 -4.15 -4.07
C LYS A 568 11.86 -3.43 -5.41
N TYR A 569 13.08 -3.06 -5.79
CA TYR A 569 13.35 -2.41 -7.07
C TYR A 569 12.84 -3.24 -8.26
N LYS A 570 13.15 -4.53 -8.28
CA LYS A 570 12.75 -5.41 -9.39
C LYS A 570 11.23 -5.52 -9.49
N TYR A 571 10.53 -5.67 -8.36
CA TYR A 571 9.07 -5.66 -8.33
C TYR A 571 8.51 -4.35 -8.89
N MET A 572 9.02 -3.18 -8.50
CA MET A 572 8.48 -1.90 -8.97
C MET A 572 8.63 -1.73 -10.50
N ILE A 573 9.73 -2.23 -11.08
CA ILE A 573 9.93 -2.24 -12.54
C ILE A 573 8.94 -3.19 -13.23
N ASP A 574 8.74 -4.40 -12.68
CA ASP A 574 7.79 -5.38 -13.22
C ASP A 574 6.34 -4.87 -13.13
N TRP A 575 6.00 -4.29 -11.98
CA TRP A 575 4.69 -3.69 -11.72
C TRP A 575 4.42 -2.53 -12.67
N MET A 576 5.39 -1.65 -12.91
CA MET A 576 5.24 -0.54 -13.88
C MET A 576 4.93 -1.07 -15.29
N ALA A 577 5.61 -2.12 -15.74
CA ALA A 577 5.33 -2.73 -17.04
C ALA A 577 3.93 -3.35 -17.10
N GLU A 578 3.46 -3.96 -16.00
CA GLU A 578 2.07 -4.43 -15.87
C GLU A 578 1.08 -3.26 -15.91
N GLN A 579 1.33 -2.18 -15.16
CA GLN A 579 0.43 -1.03 -15.08
C GLN A 579 0.30 -0.30 -16.42
N ALA A 580 1.37 -0.17 -17.20
CA ALA A 580 1.32 0.48 -18.51
C ALA A 580 0.37 -0.24 -19.51
N SER A 581 -0.05 -1.47 -19.21
CA SER A 581 -1.03 -2.23 -20.00
C SER A 581 -2.48 -2.08 -19.50
N ILE A 582 -2.68 -1.38 -18.38
CA ILE A 582 -3.95 -1.25 -17.67
C ILE A 582 -4.31 0.24 -17.59
N ARG A 583 -5.55 0.56 -17.91
CA ARG A 583 -6.09 1.92 -17.82
C ARG A 583 -6.19 2.36 -16.35
N HIS A 584 -6.17 3.65 -16.04
CA HIS A 584 -6.43 4.09 -14.66
C HIS A 584 -7.93 4.03 -14.31
N ILE A 585 -8.29 3.88 -13.03
CA ILE A 585 -9.69 3.80 -12.56
C ILE A 585 -10.52 5.06 -12.87
N ASP A 586 -9.85 6.20 -13.04
CA ASP A 586 -10.49 7.50 -13.26
C ASP A 586 -10.48 7.93 -14.74
N GLU A 587 -9.93 7.11 -15.66
CA GLU A 587 -9.87 7.44 -17.08
C GLU A 587 -11.21 7.10 -17.79
N PRO A 588 -11.86 8.08 -18.45
CA PRO A 588 -13.20 7.88 -18.99
C PRO A 588 -13.18 7.21 -20.38
N LEU A 589 -13.58 5.94 -20.48
CA LEU A 589 -13.93 5.23 -21.73
C LEU A 589 -14.71 3.93 -21.38
N GLY A 590 -15.70 3.54 -22.19
CA GLY A 590 -16.40 2.25 -22.04
C GLY A 590 -17.28 2.11 -20.78
N ALA A 591 -17.85 0.92 -20.58
CA ALA A 591 -18.46 0.53 -19.32
C ALA A 591 -17.43 -0.27 -18.53
N VAL A 592 -16.91 0.27 -17.42
CA VAL A 592 -15.89 -0.41 -16.60
C VAL A 592 -16.43 -1.79 -16.17
N PRO A 593 -15.64 -2.87 -16.24
CA PRO A 593 -16.04 -4.12 -15.62
C PRO A 593 -16.28 -3.90 -14.13
N ALA A 594 -17.15 -4.71 -13.54
CA ALA A 594 -17.43 -4.69 -12.12
C ALA A 594 -17.55 -6.12 -11.62
N PHE A 595 -17.40 -6.30 -10.32
CA PHE A 595 -17.76 -7.57 -9.71
C PHE A 595 -19.28 -7.63 -9.54
N ASP A 596 -19.86 -8.75 -9.96
CA ASP A 596 -21.27 -9.07 -9.74
C ASP A 596 -21.48 -9.40 -8.25
N ASN A 597 -22.14 -8.48 -7.55
CA ASN A 597 -22.76 -8.61 -6.22
C ASN A 597 -21.94 -8.16 -4.99
N ASP A 598 -22.69 -7.95 -3.90
CA ASP A 598 -22.52 -7.03 -2.75
C ASP A 598 -21.12 -6.83 -2.12
N PRO A 599 -20.83 -5.62 -1.57
CA PRO A 599 -19.58 -5.34 -0.86
C PRO A 599 -19.39 -6.15 0.44
N ALA A 600 -20.45 -6.76 0.97
CA ALA A 600 -20.42 -7.65 2.12
C ALA A 600 -20.85 -9.06 1.70
N LEU A 601 -19.94 -10.02 1.83
CA LEU A 601 -20.22 -11.41 1.50
C LEU A 601 -21.06 -12.07 2.61
N PRO A 602 -21.89 -13.08 2.29
CA PRO A 602 -22.57 -13.88 3.31
C PRO A 602 -21.57 -14.41 4.35
N PRO A 603 -21.90 -14.38 5.65
CA PRO A 603 -20.96 -14.81 6.68
C PRO A 603 -20.60 -16.29 6.54
N VAL A 604 -19.35 -16.66 6.87
CA VAL A 604 -18.95 -18.05 7.07
C VAL A 604 -19.37 -18.46 8.46
N GLU A 605 -20.16 -19.51 8.56
CA GLU A 605 -20.60 -20.06 9.84
C GLU A 605 -19.60 -21.13 10.31
N ILE A 606 -19.11 -21.00 11.54
CA ILE A 606 -18.21 -21.99 12.14
C ILE A 606 -18.88 -23.36 12.14
N GLY A 607 -18.17 -24.37 11.62
CA GLY A 607 -18.66 -25.74 11.48
C GLY A 607 -19.53 -26.00 10.25
N ARG A 608 -19.70 -25.04 9.33
CA ARG A 608 -20.49 -25.24 8.09
C ARG A 608 -19.65 -25.09 6.82
N PRO A 609 -19.88 -25.92 5.78
CA PRO A 609 -19.32 -25.70 4.47
C PRO A 609 -19.75 -24.35 3.90
N TYR A 610 -18.79 -23.63 3.32
CA TYR A 610 -18.97 -22.36 2.65
C TYR A 610 -18.55 -22.49 1.20
N LYS A 611 -19.32 -21.88 0.29
CA LYS A 611 -18.99 -21.78 -1.14
C LYS A 611 -19.62 -20.54 -1.74
N LEU A 612 -18.80 -19.68 -2.33
CA LEU A 612 -19.21 -18.49 -3.04
C LEU A 612 -18.33 -18.26 -4.27
N ASP A 613 -18.94 -18.02 -5.42
CA ASP A 613 -18.24 -17.59 -6.63
C ASP A 613 -18.37 -16.07 -6.80
N LEU A 614 -17.24 -15.38 -6.70
CA LEU A 614 -17.11 -13.99 -7.13
C LEU A 614 -17.07 -13.98 -8.65
N THR A 615 -18.08 -13.36 -9.24
CA THR A 615 -18.26 -13.25 -10.70
C THR A 615 -18.05 -11.81 -11.14
N THR A 616 -17.78 -11.58 -12.41
CA THR A 616 -17.56 -10.25 -12.98
C THR A 616 -18.54 -9.99 -14.11
N SER A 617 -19.12 -8.79 -14.17
CA SER A 617 -19.93 -8.31 -15.29
C SER A 617 -19.44 -6.95 -15.80
N GLY A 618 -20.16 -6.37 -16.76
CA GLY A 618 -19.77 -5.13 -17.40
C GLY A 618 -18.55 -5.31 -18.30
N GLY A 619 -17.97 -4.21 -18.76
CA GLY A 619 -16.84 -4.26 -19.67
C GLY A 619 -17.21 -4.50 -21.13
N ASN A 620 -16.18 -4.54 -21.98
CA ASN A 620 -16.24 -5.17 -23.30
C ASN A 620 -15.76 -6.64 -23.28
N GLY A 621 -15.54 -7.18 -22.08
CA GLY A 621 -15.49 -8.59 -21.78
C GLY A 621 -14.37 -8.92 -20.79
N ALA A 622 -14.70 -8.94 -19.49
CA ALA A 622 -13.78 -9.35 -18.42
C ALA A 622 -13.09 -10.67 -18.80
N ARG A 623 -11.76 -10.65 -18.93
CA ARG A 623 -10.99 -11.83 -19.37
C ARG A 623 -10.54 -12.68 -18.20
N THR A 624 -10.15 -12.04 -17.11
CA THR A 624 -9.68 -12.73 -15.91
C THR A 624 -10.00 -11.96 -14.62
N ALA A 625 -10.41 -12.68 -13.58
CA ALA A 625 -10.39 -12.21 -12.20
C ALA A 625 -9.07 -12.66 -11.56
N LYS A 626 -8.23 -11.69 -11.20
CA LYS A 626 -6.93 -11.90 -10.54
C LYS A 626 -7.10 -11.74 -9.03
N LEU A 627 -6.79 -12.78 -8.27
CA LEU A 627 -6.62 -12.67 -6.82
C LEU A 627 -5.37 -11.83 -6.54
N ILE A 628 -5.52 -10.76 -5.75
CA ILE A 628 -4.43 -9.89 -5.31
C ILE A 628 -3.91 -10.33 -3.93
N GLY A 629 -4.79 -10.83 -3.07
CA GLY A 629 -4.44 -11.36 -1.75
C GLY A 629 -5.68 -11.71 -0.94
N ALA A 630 -5.52 -12.51 0.11
CA ALA A 630 -6.62 -12.87 0.99
C ALA A 630 -6.17 -13.14 2.44
N TYR A 631 -6.94 -12.65 3.39
CA TYR A 631 -6.87 -13.01 4.80
C TYR A 631 -8.12 -13.82 5.15
N LEU A 632 -7.96 -15.11 5.41
CA LEU A 632 -9.07 -16.06 5.57
C LEU A 632 -8.95 -16.83 6.90
N ALA A 633 -10.10 -17.30 7.40
CA ALA A 633 -10.15 -18.22 8.52
C ALA A 633 -9.56 -19.57 8.13
N GLY A 634 -8.97 -20.28 9.10
CA GLY A 634 -8.40 -21.60 8.87
C GLY A 634 -9.43 -22.55 8.26
N GLY A 635 -9.08 -23.19 7.14
CA GLY A 635 -9.97 -24.08 6.40
C GLY A 635 -10.84 -23.40 5.33
N ILE A 636 -10.81 -22.06 5.22
CA ILE A 636 -11.37 -21.31 4.09
C ILE A 636 -10.25 -20.98 3.09
N THR A 637 -10.55 -21.15 1.80
CA THR A 637 -9.61 -20.91 0.70
C THR A 637 -10.25 -20.06 -0.38
N VAL A 638 -9.43 -19.39 -1.19
CA VAL A 638 -9.86 -18.70 -2.42
C VAL A 638 -9.02 -19.18 -3.60
N THR A 639 -9.68 -19.54 -4.70
CA THR A 639 -9.01 -20.09 -5.90
C THR A 639 -9.67 -19.61 -7.19
N SER A 640 -8.92 -19.59 -8.29
CA SER A 640 -9.50 -19.40 -9.63
C SER A 640 -10.35 -20.60 -10.02
N VAL A 641 -11.49 -20.38 -10.66
CA VAL A 641 -12.37 -21.49 -11.11
C VAL A 641 -11.85 -22.06 -12.44
N PRO A 642 -11.52 -23.37 -12.52
CA PRO A 642 -11.10 -23.99 -13.78
C PRO A 642 -12.16 -23.83 -14.87
N GLY A 643 -11.76 -23.35 -16.05
CA GLY A 643 -12.66 -23.10 -17.17
C GLY A 643 -13.52 -21.83 -17.09
N ALA A 644 -13.41 -21.06 -16.00
CA ALA A 644 -14.09 -19.77 -15.81
C ALA A 644 -13.10 -18.72 -15.29
N PRO A 645 -12.23 -18.17 -16.16
CA PRO A 645 -11.13 -17.28 -15.77
C PRO A 645 -11.60 -15.96 -15.14
N ASP A 646 -12.85 -15.58 -15.40
CA ASP A 646 -13.61 -14.46 -14.84
C ASP A 646 -14.10 -14.69 -13.39
N ARG A 647 -13.76 -15.83 -12.77
CA ARG A 647 -14.32 -16.22 -11.46
C ARG A 647 -13.26 -16.59 -10.43
N LEU A 648 -13.49 -16.12 -9.21
CA LEU A 648 -12.79 -16.56 -8.00
C LEU A 648 -13.77 -17.25 -7.06
N ARG A 649 -13.43 -18.45 -6.60
CA ARG A 649 -14.25 -19.22 -5.65
C ARG A 649 -13.66 -19.14 -4.25
N ILE A 650 -14.45 -18.65 -3.31
CA ILE A 650 -14.19 -18.77 -1.87
C ILE A 650 -14.91 -20.03 -1.39
N ALA A 651 -14.17 -21.01 -0.86
CA ALA A 651 -14.77 -22.25 -0.39
C ALA A 651 -14.00 -22.89 0.78
N GLY A 652 -14.68 -23.73 1.54
CA GLY A 652 -14.10 -24.54 2.61
C GLY A 652 -14.99 -24.59 3.85
N MET A 653 -14.42 -24.96 4.99
CA MET A 653 -15.12 -24.97 6.28
C MET A 653 -14.13 -24.56 7.37
N THR A 654 -14.57 -23.74 8.32
CA THR A 654 -13.73 -23.30 9.44
C THR A 654 -14.30 -23.76 10.78
N THR A 655 -13.41 -24.16 11.68
CA THR A 655 -13.75 -24.53 13.07
C THR A 655 -13.28 -23.47 14.08
N SER A 656 -12.69 -22.37 13.61
CA SER A 656 -12.06 -21.35 14.45
C SER A 656 -12.51 -19.94 14.08
N THR A 657 -12.42 -19.04 15.05
CA THR A 657 -12.59 -17.60 14.81
C THR A 657 -11.30 -17.01 14.23
N VAL A 658 -11.41 -15.85 13.58
CA VAL A 658 -10.27 -14.99 13.21
C VAL A 658 -10.19 -13.78 14.12
N ALA A 659 -8.98 -13.27 14.33
CA ALA A 659 -8.78 -12.03 15.07
C ALA A 659 -9.54 -10.88 14.38
N GLY A 660 -10.45 -10.22 15.11
CA GLY A 660 -11.33 -9.17 14.56
C GLY A 660 -12.60 -9.68 13.88
N GLY A 661 -12.84 -11.01 13.81
CA GLY A 661 -14.11 -11.59 13.33
C GLY A 661 -14.38 -11.46 11.82
N GLN A 662 -13.43 -10.96 11.04
CA GLN A 662 -13.59 -10.72 9.60
C GLN A 662 -12.40 -11.22 8.80
N CYS A 663 -12.71 -11.78 7.64
CA CYS A 663 -11.80 -12.16 6.57
C CYS A 663 -11.92 -11.16 5.42
N ALA A 664 -10.90 -11.08 4.59
CA ALA A 664 -10.88 -10.18 3.44
C ALA A 664 -10.28 -10.87 2.20
N VAL A 665 -10.88 -10.64 1.04
CA VAL A 665 -10.37 -11.07 -0.27
C VAL A 665 -10.23 -9.84 -1.15
N PHE A 666 -9.10 -9.72 -1.83
CA PHE A 666 -8.82 -8.63 -2.74
C PHE A 666 -8.67 -9.18 -4.14
N ALA A 667 -9.43 -8.63 -5.07
CA ALA A 667 -9.41 -9.07 -6.44
C ALA A 667 -9.40 -7.88 -7.39
N ARG A 668 -8.85 -8.13 -8.57
CA ARG A 668 -8.84 -7.20 -9.70
C ARG A 668 -9.36 -7.89 -10.95
N VAL A 669 -10.23 -7.24 -11.69
CA VAL A 669 -10.65 -7.65 -13.02
C VAL A 669 -9.72 -7.05 -14.07
N LEU A 670 -9.31 -7.86 -15.04
CA LEU A 670 -8.57 -7.42 -16.20
C LEU A 670 -9.46 -7.55 -17.45
N ASP A 671 -9.90 -6.40 -17.99
CA ASP A 671 -10.66 -6.36 -19.24
C ASP A 671 -9.75 -6.45 -20.48
N ALA A 672 -10.36 -6.75 -21.62
CA ALA A 672 -9.73 -6.87 -22.93
C ALA A 672 -9.09 -5.58 -23.45
N ASP A 673 -9.61 -4.42 -23.06
CA ASP A 673 -9.17 -3.08 -23.48
C ASP A 673 -8.45 -2.30 -22.36
N GLY A 674 -8.08 -3.02 -21.30
CA GLY A 674 -7.32 -2.49 -20.19
C GLY A 674 -8.16 -1.86 -19.08
N ASP A 675 -9.50 -1.87 -19.14
CA ASP A 675 -10.34 -1.35 -18.05
C ASP A 675 -10.22 -2.18 -16.77
N PRO A 676 -9.80 -1.59 -15.65
CA PRO A 676 -9.68 -2.33 -14.40
C PRO A 676 -10.84 -2.07 -13.44
N ALA A 677 -11.28 -3.15 -12.80
CA ALA A 677 -12.10 -3.07 -11.59
C ALA A 677 -11.33 -3.68 -10.44
N TRP A 678 -11.26 -2.99 -9.30
CA TRP A 678 -10.73 -3.59 -8.08
C TRP A 678 -11.79 -3.63 -7.00
N ARG A 679 -11.77 -4.72 -6.21
CA ARG A 679 -12.65 -4.89 -5.07
C ARG A 679 -11.92 -5.52 -3.89
N ARG A 680 -12.28 -5.02 -2.71
CA ARG A 680 -12.17 -5.73 -1.44
C ARG A 680 -13.52 -6.36 -1.14
N PHE A 681 -13.52 -7.65 -0.84
CA PHE A 681 -14.64 -8.40 -0.32
C PHE A 681 -14.40 -8.69 1.15
N VAL A 682 -15.34 -8.32 2.00
CA VAL A 682 -15.27 -8.62 3.43
C VAL A 682 -16.20 -9.80 3.72
N LEU A 683 -15.65 -10.78 4.42
CA LEU A 683 -16.32 -12.04 4.76
C LEU A 683 -16.32 -12.16 6.28
N LYS A 684 -17.48 -11.95 6.92
CA LYS A 684 -17.60 -12.09 8.37
C LYS A 684 -17.53 -13.57 8.77
N ILE A 685 -16.94 -13.87 9.93
CA ILE A 685 -17.04 -15.18 10.56
C ILE A 685 -18.10 -15.11 11.65
N ALA A 686 -19.13 -15.94 11.55
CA ALA A 686 -20.20 -16.05 12.52
C ALA A 686 -20.11 -17.36 13.32
N GLY A 687 -20.51 -17.31 14.59
CA GLY A 687 -20.45 -18.38 15.56
C GLY A 687 -19.18 -18.39 16.42
N GLY A 688 -18.85 -19.54 16.99
CA GLY A 688 -17.68 -19.75 17.85
C GLY A 688 -18.03 -20.51 19.11
N ASN A 689 -17.03 -21.10 19.77
CA ASN A 689 -17.26 -21.94 20.95
C ASN A 689 -18.07 -21.19 22.01
N GLY A 690 -19.19 -21.79 22.46
CA GLY A 690 -20.10 -21.17 23.43
C GLY A 690 -21.05 -20.09 22.89
N THR A 691 -21.00 -19.70 21.61
CA THR A 691 -21.91 -18.66 21.06
C THR A 691 -23.34 -19.17 21.02
N ILE A 692 -24.26 -18.50 21.73
CA ILE A 692 -25.68 -18.85 21.77
C ILE A 692 -26.45 -18.03 20.73
N ILE A 693 -26.24 -16.72 20.72
CA ILE A 693 -26.92 -15.78 19.84
C ILE A 693 -25.90 -14.83 19.24
N GLU A 694 -26.02 -14.54 17.95
CA GLU A 694 -25.24 -13.53 17.26
C GLU A 694 -26.12 -12.79 16.26
N SER A 695 -25.95 -11.49 16.16
CA SER A 695 -26.64 -10.65 15.17
C SER A 695 -25.66 -9.66 14.60
N ASP A 696 -25.67 -9.55 13.29
CA ASP A 696 -24.84 -8.61 12.55
C ASP A 696 -25.66 -7.53 11.83
N PHE A 697 -26.97 -7.54 12.10
CA PHE A 697 -27.97 -6.60 11.63
C PHE A 697 -28.01 -6.36 10.11
N THR A 698 -27.56 -7.32 9.28
CA THR A 698 -27.63 -7.21 7.79
C THR A 698 -28.97 -7.68 7.20
N GLY A 699 -29.45 -7.08 6.09
CA GLY A 699 -30.72 -7.47 5.42
C GLY A 699 -31.25 -6.57 4.28
N GLY A 700 -32.32 -7.01 3.59
CA GLY A 700 -32.94 -6.30 2.44
C GLY A 700 -33.88 -5.13 2.79
N PRO A 701 -34.26 -4.27 1.82
CA PRO A 701 -34.76 -2.92 2.06
C PRO A 701 -36.07 -2.86 2.89
N PRO A 702 -36.23 -1.82 3.74
CA PRO A 702 -37.32 -1.73 4.73
C PRO A 702 -38.74 -1.57 4.17
N SER A 703 -38.90 -1.39 2.85
CA SER A 703 -40.19 -1.16 2.20
C SER A 703 -41.16 -2.35 2.31
N MET A 704 -40.71 -3.50 2.83
CA MET A 704 -41.55 -4.67 3.12
C MET A 704 -41.97 -4.83 4.59
N ASN A 705 -41.69 -3.86 5.46
CA ASN A 705 -42.15 -3.85 6.86
C ASN A 705 -41.76 -5.12 7.66
N ARG A 706 -40.63 -5.77 7.31
CA ARG A 706 -40.03 -6.85 8.09
C ARG A 706 -38.80 -6.29 8.83
N PRO A 707 -38.62 -6.57 10.13
CA PRO A 707 -37.41 -6.15 10.82
C PRO A 707 -36.18 -6.87 10.25
N TRP A 708 -35.02 -6.33 10.54
CA TRP A 708 -33.70 -6.84 10.19
C TRP A 708 -33.42 -8.09 11.05
N THR A 709 -34.13 -9.19 10.76
CA THR A 709 -34.33 -10.34 11.67
C THR A 709 -33.19 -11.34 11.71
N ASN A 710 -31.99 -11.01 11.23
CA ASN A 710 -30.84 -11.91 11.31
C ASN A 710 -30.27 -11.91 12.74
N LEU A 711 -31.05 -12.49 13.65
CA LEU A 711 -30.65 -12.96 14.97
C LEU A 711 -30.41 -14.45 14.84
N TYR A 712 -29.15 -14.83 14.71
CA TYR A 712 -28.77 -16.21 14.50
C TYR A 712 -28.70 -16.92 15.84
N CYS A 713 -29.58 -17.89 16.03
CA CYS A 713 -29.40 -18.86 17.10
C CYS A 713 -28.32 -19.84 16.69
N ARG A 714 -27.17 -19.76 17.37
CA ARG A 714 -25.96 -20.55 17.07
C ARG A 714 -25.83 -21.78 17.97
N ALA A 715 -26.56 -21.81 19.08
CA ALA A 715 -26.69 -22.98 19.94
C ALA A 715 -27.82 -23.92 19.45
N PRO A 716 -27.55 -25.22 19.22
CA PRO A 716 -28.53 -26.24 18.82
C PRO A 716 -29.78 -26.27 19.71
N GLY A 717 -30.97 -26.29 19.10
CA GLY A 717 -32.26 -26.34 19.79
C GLY A 717 -32.65 -25.10 20.62
N PHE A 718 -31.79 -24.09 20.75
CA PHE A 718 -32.16 -22.81 21.36
C PHE A 718 -33.06 -22.04 20.40
N SER A 719 -33.94 -21.21 20.96
CA SER A 719 -34.85 -20.35 20.19
C SER A 719 -34.69 -18.89 20.58
N SER A 720 -35.02 -17.99 19.65
CA SER A 720 -35.07 -16.56 19.91
C SER A 720 -36.34 -15.94 19.33
N ALA A 721 -36.79 -14.84 19.93
CA ALA A 721 -37.94 -14.08 19.43
C ALA A 721 -37.58 -13.10 18.28
N GLY A 722 -36.32 -13.09 17.84
CA GLY A 722 -35.79 -12.04 16.95
C GLY A 722 -35.65 -10.69 17.67
N TRP A 723 -35.15 -9.70 16.93
CA TRP A 723 -35.11 -8.32 17.41
C TRP A 723 -36.48 -7.65 17.30
N ASP A 724 -36.86 -6.96 18.37
CA ASP A 724 -37.98 -6.03 18.44
C ASP A 724 -37.51 -4.69 19.03
N ARG A 725 -38.37 -3.67 18.96
CA ARG A 725 -38.03 -2.31 19.36
C ARG A 725 -39.16 -1.62 20.12
N GLY A 726 -38.78 -0.73 21.03
CA GLY A 726 -39.71 0.18 21.68
C GLY A 726 -40.00 1.44 20.85
N ALA A 727 -40.76 2.38 21.44
CA ALA A 727 -41.08 3.66 20.79
C ALA A 727 -39.77 4.46 20.55
N GLY A 728 -39.66 5.21 19.45
CA GLY A 728 -38.48 6.08 19.16
C GLY A 728 -37.25 5.41 18.53
N VAL A 729 -37.26 4.10 18.35
CA VAL A 729 -36.23 3.38 17.57
C VAL A 729 -36.74 3.16 16.15
N PHE A 730 -35.92 3.30 15.11
CA PHE A 730 -36.32 3.11 13.71
C PHE A 730 -35.30 2.26 12.95
N CYS A 731 -35.72 1.67 11.85
CA CYS A 731 -34.80 0.99 10.93
C CYS A 731 -34.15 2.03 10.00
N ASP A 732 -32.83 2.03 9.85
CA ASP A 732 -32.12 2.93 8.93
C ASP A 732 -31.61 2.14 7.71
N ALA A 733 -32.05 2.55 6.52
CA ALA A 733 -31.69 1.93 5.25
C ALA A 733 -30.25 2.23 4.80
N VAL A 734 -29.57 3.21 5.41
CA VAL A 734 -28.22 3.64 4.99
C VAL A 734 -27.12 2.83 5.68
N ASN A 735 -27.39 2.27 6.86
CA ASN A 735 -26.34 1.80 7.78
C ASN A 735 -26.47 0.33 8.20
N ASP A 736 -27.36 -0.42 7.56
CA ASP A 736 -27.69 -1.79 7.92
C ASP A 736 -27.87 -2.04 9.43
N ALA A 737 -28.68 -1.21 10.09
CA ALA A 737 -28.75 -1.17 11.54
C ALA A 737 -30.07 -0.61 12.10
N PHE A 738 -30.35 -0.93 13.37
CA PHE A 738 -31.36 -0.21 14.14
C PHE A 738 -30.81 1.11 14.65
N THR A 739 -31.56 2.19 14.43
CA THR A 739 -31.19 3.53 14.85
C THR A 739 -32.08 4.02 15.97
N PHE A 740 -31.47 4.48 17.05
CA PHE A 740 -32.16 5.21 18.10
C PHE A 740 -32.25 6.67 17.68
N SER A 741 -33.46 7.18 17.51
CA SER A 741 -33.72 8.60 17.27
C SER A 741 -34.40 9.14 18.50
N LEU A 742 -33.60 9.56 19.47
CA LEU A 742 -34.11 10.12 20.72
C LEU A 742 -34.47 11.59 20.51
N ASP A 743 -35.62 12.00 21.06
CA ASP A 743 -35.92 13.41 21.27
C ASP A 743 -35.13 13.92 22.48
N MET A 744 -33.90 14.39 22.24
CA MET A 744 -33.02 14.80 23.32
C MET A 744 -33.17 16.27 23.70
N PRO A 745 -33.06 16.60 25.01
CA PRO A 745 -33.03 17.98 25.47
C PRO A 745 -31.82 18.75 24.94
N PRO A 746 -31.84 20.09 24.96
CA PRO A 746 -30.73 20.93 24.48
C PRO A 746 -29.45 20.81 25.31
N THR A 747 -29.48 20.13 26.46
CA THR A 747 -28.31 19.89 27.31
C THR A 747 -28.21 18.41 27.69
N GLU A 748 -26.99 17.87 27.62
CA GLU A 748 -26.73 16.43 27.87
C GLU A 748 -27.08 16.01 29.30
N SER A 749 -26.93 16.91 30.28
CA SER A 749 -27.26 16.63 31.68
C SER A 749 -28.75 16.35 31.90
N ALA A 750 -29.61 16.85 31.02
CA ALA A 750 -31.03 16.57 31.06
C ALA A 750 -31.37 15.21 30.42
N ALA A 751 -30.56 14.71 29.49
CA ALA A 751 -30.71 13.40 28.85
C ALA A 751 -30.21 12.27 29.76
N THR A 752 -31.10 11.68 30.57
CA THR A 752 -30.75 10.62 31.53
C THR A 752 -31.26 9.25 31.10
N LEU A 753 -30.62 8.18 31.60
CA LEU A 753 -31.11 6.80 31.40
C LEU A 753 -32.57 6.62 31.83
N ALA A 754 -33.01 7.35 32.87
CA ALA A 754 -34.38 7.30 33.34
C ALA A 754 -35.39 7.80 32.30
N LEU A 755 -35.02 8.81 31.49
CA LEU A 755 -35.87 9.30 30.39
C LEU A 755 -35.97 8.27 29.28
N ALA A 756 -34.84 7.71 28.81
CA ALA A 756 -34.84 6.67 27.78
C ALA A 756 -35.70 5.44 28.17
N ILE A 757 -35.73 5.09 29.46
CA ILE A 757 -36.61 4.05 30.01
C ILE A 757 -38.09 4.48 29.97
N ALA A 758 -38.39 5.71 30.39
CA ALA A 758 -39.75 6.25 30.40
C ALA A 758 -40.36 6.34 29.00
N ASP A 759 -39.54 6.77 28.03
CA ASP A 759 -39.92 6.94 26.62
C ASP A 759 -39.91 5.62 25.83
N ARG A 760 -39.47 4.53 26.48
CA ARG A 760 -39.41 3.17 25.93
C ARG A 760 -38.53 3.07 24.68
N GLU A 761 -37.41 3.77 24.67
CA GLU A 761 -36.46 3.79 23.55
C GLU A 761 -35.41 2.69 23.69
N TYR A 762 -35.82 1.45 23.42
CA TYR A 762 -34.95 0.28 23.53
C TYR A 762 -34.99 -0.65 22.32
N LEU A 763 -33.93 -1.41 22.16
CA LEU A 763 -33.91 -2.64 21.36
C LEU A 763 -34.02 -3.85 22.27
N THR A 764 -34.76 -4.87 21.84
CA THR A 764 -34.95 -6.08 22.62
C THR A 764 -34.91 -7.35 21.79
N PHE A 765 -34.48 -8.43 22.43
CA PHE A 765 -34.67 -9.79 21.94
C PHE A 765 -34.75 -10.72 23.15
N SER A 766 -35.21 -11.94 22.95
CA SER A 766 -35.14 -12.98 23.97
C SER A 766 -34.47 -14.24 23.45
N VAL A 767 -33.82 -14.98 24.34
CA VAL A 767 -33.24 -16.30 24.08
C VAL A 767 -33.80 -17.33 25.05
N ALA A 768 -34.17 -18.50 24.56
CA ALA A 768 -34.71 -19.60 25.35
C ALA A 768 -34.00 -20.93 25.03
N PRO A 769 -33.73 -21.78 26.04
CA PRO A 769 -33.23 -23.13 25.80
C PRO A 769 -34.31 -24.03 25.17
N PRO A 770 -33.90 -25.17 24.59
CA PRO A 770 -34.84 -26.21 24.19
C PRO A 770 -35.67 -26.73 25.38
N ALA A 771 -36.86 -27.25 25.08
CA ALA A 771 -37.73 -27.83 26.11
C ALA A 771 -37.02 -28.95 26.88
N GLY A 772 -37.02 -28.86 28.21
CA GLY A 772 -36.37 -29.84 29.09
C GLY A 772 -34.87 -29.65 29.28
N VAL A 773 -34.25 -28.66 28.63
CA VAL A 773 -32.84 -28.30 28.81
C VAL A 773 -32.72 -27.02 29.64
N THR A 774 -31.74 -26.97 30.53
CA THR A 774 -31.43 -25.74 31.27
C THR A 774 -30.26 -24.99 30.65
N MET A 775 -30.39 -23.67 30.50
CA MET A 775 -29.31 -22.77 30.09
C MET A 775 -28.57 -22.20 31.31
N ASP A 776 -27.24 -22.08 31.22
CA ASP A 776 -26.40 -21.39 32.19
C ASP A 776 -25.73 -20.18 31.52
N LEU A 777 -26.10 -18.98 31.97
CA LEU A 777 -25.57 -17.71 31.48
C LEU A 777 -24.61 -17.04 32.49
N ARG A 778 -24.23 -17.74 33.57
CA ARG A 778 -23.24 -17.18 34.52
C ARG A 778 -21.93 -16.91 33.80
N ASN A 779 -21.40 -15.70 34.00
CA ASN A 779 -20.18 -15.23 33.35
C ASN A 779 -20.24 -15.28 31.80
N ALA A 780 -21.44 -15.40 31.21
CA ALA A 780 -21.59 -15.34 29.76
C ALA A 780 -21.17 -13.94 29.28
N GLU A 781 -20.42 -13.92 28.20
CA GLU A 781 -19.93 -12.69 27.59
C GLU A 781 -21.00 -12.13 26.66
N VAL A 782 -21.30 -10.85 26.82
CA VAL A 782 -22.17 -10.07 25.95
C VAL A 782 -21.33 -9.01 25.27
N LEU A 783 -21.41 -8.96 23.95
CA LEU A 783 -20.77 -7.97 23.12
C LEU A 783 -21.83 -7.25 22.29
N PHE A 784 -21.70 -5.92 22.16
CA PHE A 784 -22.50 -5.17 21.20
C PHE A 784 -21.73 -3.97 20.64
N THR A 785 -22.04 -3.57 19.41
CA THR A 785 -21.33 -2.51 18.68
C THR A 785 -22.28 -1.40 18.28
N VAL A 786 -21.92 -0.16 18.60
CA VAL A 786 -22.74 1.03 18.38
C VAL A 786 -22.02 2.06 17.51
N GLY A 787 -22.75 2.82 16.69
CA GLY A 787 -22.19 3.86 15.82
C GLY A 787 -22.89 5.21 16.00
N ARG A 788 -22.14 6.26 16.35
CA ARG A 788 -22.68 7.62 16.46
C ARG A 788 -22.72 8.27 15.09
N ILE A 789 -23.92 8.38 14.51
CA ILE A 789 -24.11 8.90 13.15
C ILE A 789 -23.91 10.42 13.10
N ASP A 790 -24.24 11.13 14.20
CA ASP A 790 -24.12 12.58 14.29
C ASP A 790 -23.38 13.01 15.58
N TYR A 791 -22.78 14.21 15.58
CA TYR A 791 -21.96 14.72 16.69
C TYR A 791 -22.70 14.81 18.04
N TYR A 792 -24.02 14.99 18.04
CA TYR A 792 -24.85 15.10 19.25
C TYR A 792 -25.60 13.79 19.61
N ALA A 793 -25.30 12.70 18.90
CA ALA A 793 -25.85 11.38 19.18
C ALA A 793 -25.49 10.89 20.61
N PRO A 794 -26.28 9.95 21.18
CA PRO A 794 -26.04 9.38 22.50
C PRO A 794 -24.59 8.97 22.77
N HIS A 795 -24.09 9.33 23.94
CA HIS A 795 -22.72 9.04 24.38
C HIS A 795 -22.63 7.84 25.34
N ARG A 796 -23.75 7.21 25.71
CA ARG A 796 -23.79 6.09 26.67
C ARG A 796 -24.91 5.09 26.36
N TYR A 797 -24.70 3.86 26.81
CA TYR A 797 -25.67 2.76 26.68
C TYR A 797 -25.83 2.00 27.99
N ALA A 798 -27.01 1.43 28.20
CA ALA A 798 -27.27 0.51 29.30
C ALA A 798 -27.94 -0.76 28.78
N VAL A 799 -27.55 -1.90 29.36
CA VAL A 799 -28.15 -3.20 29.04
C VAL A 799 -28.87 -3.73 30.27
N PHE A 800 -30.09 -4.17 30.06
CA PHE A 800 -30.95 -4.77 31.05
C PHE A 800 -31.34 -6.18 30.64
N THR A 801 -31.57 -7.03 31.63
CA THR A 801 -32.04 -8.41 31.41
C THR A 801 -33.26 -8.70 32.27
N SER A 802 -34.12 -9.60 31.79
CA SER A 802 -35.22 -10.15 32.59
C SER A 802 -35.42 -11.64 32.34
N ILE A 803 -35.73 -12.38 33.40
CA ILE A 803 -36.00 -13.82 33.36
C ILE A 803 -37.52 -13.99 33.44
N GLY A 804 -38.16 -14.48 32.39
CA GLY A 804 -39.62 -14.67 32.36
C GLY A 804 -40.46 -13.43 32.01
N GLY A 805 -39.86 -12.45 31.32
CA GLY A 805 -40.54 -11.25 30.79
C GLY A 805 -40.23 -9.95 31.57
N PHE A 806 -40.38 -8.80 30.93
CA PHE A 806 -39.84 -7.52 31.43
C PHE A 806 -40.84 -6.67 32.24
N THR A 807 -41.00 -6.96 33.53
CA THR A 807 -41.78 -6.13 34.47
C THR A 807 -40.94 -5.18 35.34
N GLY A 808 -39.61 -5.23 35.20
CA GLY A 808 -38.67 -4.36 35.92
C GLY A 808 -37.22 -4.86 35.86
N GLY A 809 -36.75 -5.25 34.66
CA GLY A 809 -35.48 -5.96 34.44
C GLY A 809 -34.27 -5.38 35.19
N ALA A 810 -33.26 -6.22 35.45
CA ALA A 810 -32.06 -5.82 36.15
C ALA A 810 -31.07 -5.17 35.19
N GLN A 811 -30.53 -4.00 35.54
CA GLN A 811 -29.41 -3.40 34.81
C GLN A 811 -28.17 -4.27 35.02
N VAL A 812 -27.65 -4.86 33.94
CA VAL A 812 -26.44 -5.70 33.97
C VAL A 812 -25.21 -4.98 33.46
N TYR A 813 -25.39 -3.89 32.72
CA TYR A 813 -24.27 -3.12 32.18
C TYR A 813 -24.63 -1.66 31.95
N GLN A 814 -23.63 -0.81 32.06
CA GLN A 814 -23.65 0.57 31.57
C GLN A 814 -22.30 0.92 30.98
N SER A 815 -22.30 1.46 29.76
CA SER A 815 -21.08 1.85 29.08
C SER A 815 -20.43 3.08 29.74
N PRO A 816 -19.10 3.25 29.60
CA PRO A 816 -18.48 4.55 29.80
C PRO A 816 -19.02 5.59 28.80
N ARG A 817 -18.74 6.86 29.06
CA ARG A 817 -18.99 7.92 28.07
C ARG A 817 -17.99 7.77 26.93
N PHE A 818 -18.45 7.77 25.69
CA PHE A 818 -17.59 7.76 24.51
C PHE A 818 -18.01 8.87 23.53
N SER A 819 -17.04 9.48 22.85
CA SER A 819 -17.26 10.69 22.02
C SER A 819 -16.90 10.51 20.55
N SER A 820 -16.41 9.32 20.17
CA SER A 820 -16.05 9.01 18.79
C SER A 820 -17.29 8.99 17.88
N THR A 821 -17.11 9.34 16.60
CA THR A 821 -18.08 9.06 15.53
C THR A 821 -17.81 7.72 14.85
N LEU A 822 -16.70 7.04 15.20
CA LEU A 822 -16.42 5.69 14.75
C LEU A 822 -17.22 4.66 15.57
N PRO A 823 -17.55 3.49 15.00
CA PRO A 823 -18.20 2.42 15.76
C PRO A 823 -17.38 1.99 16.98
N GLU A 824 -18.05 1.77 18.10
CA GLU A 824 -17.44 1.34 19.35
C GLU A 824 -18.08 0.04 19.84
N THR A 825 -17.25 -0.91 20.29
CA THR A 825 -17.69 -2.21 20.78
C THR A 825 -17.58 -2.28 22.29
N PHE A 826 -18.69 -2.58 22.95
CA PHE A 826 -18.73 -2.81 24.38
C PHE A 826 -18.80 -4.31 24.66
N VAL A 827 -17.96 -4.77 25.58
CA VAL A 827 -17.90 -6.15 26.04
C VAL A 827 -18.06 -6.18 27.55
N PHE A 828 -18.95 -7.04 28.04
CA PHE A 828 -19.14 -7.25 29.46
C PHE A 828 -19.58 -8.69 29.75
N THR A 829 -19.47 -9.10 31.01
CA THR A 829 -19.93 -10.43 31.45
C THR A 829 -21.20 -10.31 32.26
N LEU A 830 -22.14 -11.22 32.04
CA LEU A 830 -23.31 -11.35 32.89
C LEU A 830 -22.92 -11.76 34.32
N PRO A 831 -23.69 -11.31 35.34
CA PRO A 831 -23.38 -11.60 36.73
C PRO A 831 -23.30 -13.10 37.03
N ASP A 832 -22.28 -13.51 37.78
CA ASP A 832 -22.17 -14.86 38.34
C ASP A 832 -23.12 -15.01 39.53
N THR A 833 -24.40 -15.20 39.25
CA THR A 833 -25.44 -15.36 40.27
C THR A 833 -26.33 -16.54 39.94
N ALA A 834 -26.96 -17.13 40.96
CA ALA A 834 -27.90 -18.24 40.80
C ALA A 834 -29.09 -17.89 39.89
N ALA A 835 -29.40 -16.60 39.70
CA ALA A 835 -30.43 -16.15 38.78
C ALA A 835 -30.12 -16.50 37.31
N TYR A 836 -28.84 -16.57 36.93
CA TYR A 836 -28.41 -16.94 35.56
C TYR A 836 -28.10 -18.43 35.42
N GLN A 837 -28.37 -19.23 36.44
CA GLN A 837 -28.17 -20.68 36.45
C GLN A 837 -29.52 -21.39 36.29
N HIS A 838 -29.51 -22.57 35.65
CA HIS A 838 -30.69 -23.43 35.52
C HIS A 838 -31.90 -22.76 34.84
N LEU A 839 -31.65 -21.88 33.87
CA LEU A 839 -32.69 -21.14 33.17
C LEU A 839 -33.48 -22.11 32.28
N THR A 840 -34.80 -22.22 32.48
CA THR A 840 -35.70 -23.10 31.70
C THR A 840 -36.64 -22.35 30.76
N GLY A 841 -36.66 -21.02 30.84
CA GLY A 841 -37.53 -20.14 30.07
C GLY A 841 -36.75 -19.01 29.39
N PRO A 842 -37.45 -18.13 28.64
CA PRO A 842 -36.82 -17.05 27.90
C PRO A 842 -36.16 -16.03 28.82
N VAL A 843 -34.95 -15.61 28.45
CA VAL A 843 -34.25 -14.45 28.98
C VAL A 843 -34.31 -13.33 27.96
N GLU A 844 -34.93 -12.21 28.34
CA GLU A 844 -35.06 -11.02 27.52
C GLU A 844 -33.91 -10.04 27.81
N PHE A 845 -33.35 -9.46 26.76
CA PHE A 845 -32.33 -8.41 26.82
C PHE A 845 -32.93 -7.11 26.29
N ARG A 846 -32.62 -5.99 26.93
CA ARG A 846 -32.97 -4.64 26.45
C ARG A 846 -31.76 -3.72 26.44
N ILE A 847 -31.56 -2.99 25.35
CA ILE A 847 -30.47 -2.03 25.18
C ILE A 847 -31.07 -0.63 25.04
N TYR A 848 -30.65 0.29 25.92
CA TYR A 848 -31.06 1.70 25.92
C TYR A 848 -29.88 2.59 25.57
N ALA A 849 -30.13 3.64 24.78
CA ALA A 849 -29.16 4.70 24.48
C ALA A 849 -29.52 5.98 25.26
N PHE A 850 -28.53 6.72 25.79
CA PHE A 850 -28.78 7.96 26.54
C PHE A 850 -27.57 8.93 26.51
N ALA A 851 -27.72 10.09 27.16
CA ALA A 851 -26.73 11.18 27.20
C ALA A 851 -26.40 11.74 25.80
N GLY A 852 -27.43 12.22 25.07
CA GLY A 852 -27.30 12.97 23.80
C GLY A 852 -27.83 14.40 23.94
N GLN A 853 -27.78 15.19 22.86
CA GLN A 853 -28.30 16.57 22.84
C GLN A 853 -29.14 16.81 21.58
N TYR A 854 -30.19 17.63 21.69
CA TYR A 854 -31.12 18.06 20.62
C TYR A 854 -31.99 16.94 20.00
N SER A 855 -33.15 17.32 19.45
CA SER A 855 -34.05 16.36 18.78
C SER A 855 -33.48 15.83 17.46
N SER A 856 -33.90 14.63 17.06
CA SER A 856 -33.61 13.99 15.76
C SER A 856 -32.15 13.56 15.50
N HIS A 857 -31.36 13.32 16.54
CA HIS A 857 -30.01 12.75 16.40
C HIS A 857 -30.00 11.23 16.41
N ARG A 858 -29.10 10.65 15.61
CA ARG A 858 -29.12 9.22 15.32
C ARG A 858 -27.89 8.50 15.85
N THR A 859 -28.12 7.32 16.42
CA THR A 859 -27.07 6.35 16.70
C THR A 859 -27.53 4.96 16.32
N SER A 860 -26.63 4.10 15.87
CA SER A 860 -26.95 2.76 15.38
C SER A 860 -26.43 1.64 16.28
N LEU A 861 -27.06 0.46 16.22
CA LEU A 861 -26.54 -0.80 16.75
C LEU A 861 -26.26 -1.75 15.56
N SER A 862 -25.01 -2.16 15.40
CA SER A 862 -24.52 -2.88 14.20
C SER A 862 -23.97 -4.28 14.47
N ALA A 863 -23.80 -4.67 15.74
CA ALA A 863 -23.51 -6.06 16.10
C ALA A 863 -23.97 -6.38 17.52
N PHE A 864 -24.32 -7.64 17.76
CA PHE A 864 -24.61 -8.20 19.08
C PHE A 864 -24.17 -9.67 19.15
N LYS A 865 -23.59 -10.09 20.26
CA LYS A 865 -23.19 -11.49 20.50
C LYS A 865 -23.34 -11.87 21.97
N LEU A 866 -23.88 -13.07 22.22
CA LEU A 866 -23.96 -13.71 23.53
C LEU A 866 -23.23 -15.05 23.50
N THR A 867 -22.21 -15.20 24.36
CA THR A 867 -21.33 -16.38 24.43
C THR A 867 -21.32 -16.95 25.85
N ALA A 868 -21.81 -18.19 26.03
CA ALA A 868 -21.69 -18.92 27.29
C ALA A 868 -20.30 -19.55 27.44
N ARG A 869 -19.75 -19.57 28.67
CA ARG A 869 -18.37 -20.04 28.91
C ARG A 869 -18.19 -21.56 29.02
N ASN A 870 -19.25 -22.35 29.19
CA ASN A 870 -19.18 -23.79 29.48
C ASN A 870 -20.24 -24.64 28.73
N VAL A 871 -20.34 -24.53 27.40
CA VAL A 871 -21.25 -25.40 26.63
C VAL A 871 -20.49 -26.07 25.47
N THR A 872 -20.41 -27.40 25.49
CA THR A 872 -20.17 -28.20 24.29
C THR A 872 -21.52 -28.53 23.66
N PHE A 873 -21.67 -28.23 22.37
CA PHE A 873 -22.93 -28.35 21.64
C PHE A 873 -22.95 -29.62 20.79
N ASN A 874 -24.15 -30.19 20.61
CA ASN A 874 -24.42 -31.25 19.65
C ASN A 874 -24.44 -30.68 18.22
N GLN A 875 -23.48 -31.03 17.39
CA GLN A 875 -23.35 -30.53 16.03
C GLN A 875 -24.38 -31.17 15.10
N ARG A 876 -24.71 -30.46 14.02
CA ARG A 876 -25.56 -31.03 12.97
C ARG A 876 -24.85 -32.21 12.32
N PRO A 877 -25.59 -33.27 11.95
CA PRO A 877 -25.06 -34.27 11.06
C PRO A 877 -24.75 -33.63 9.70
N ILE A 878 -23.77 -34.18 8.97
CA ILE A 878 -23.31 -33.67 7.68
C ILE A 878 -23.80 -34.65 6.61
N ALA A 879 -24.74 -34.19 5.78
CA ALA A 879 -25.27 -34.94 4.65
C ALA A 879 -24.44 -34.65 3.39
N ILE A 880 -24.03 -35.68 2.67
CA ILE A 880 -23.24 -35.58 1.44
C ILE A 880 -24.06 -36.12 0.27
N ASP A 881 -24.14 -35.35 -0.82
CA ASP A 881 -24.86 -35.74 -2.03
C ASP A 881 -24.45 -37.13 -2.54
N ASP A 882 -25.45 -37.92 -2.90
CA ASP A 882 -25.30 -39.28 -3.38
C ASP A 882 -25.47 -39.37 -4.89
N THR A 883 -24.86 -40.41 -5.47
CA THR A 883 -25.14 -40.80 -6.85
C THR A 883 -25.46 -42.28 -6.93
N ALA A 884 -26.46 -42.61 -7.75
CA ALA A 884 -26.88 -43.99 -8.00
C ALA A 884 -27.16 -44.20 -9.50
N ALA A 885 -27.10 -45.46 -9.95
CA ALA A 885 -27.49 -45.83 -11.30
C ALA A 885 -28.51 -46.97 -11.27
N ALA A 886 -29.54 -46.88 -12.10
CA ALA A 886 -30.61 -47.87 -12.19
C ALA A 886 -31.00 -48.11 -13.66
N THR A 887 -31.35 -49.34 -14.03
CA THR A 887 -32.02 -49.61 -15.31
C THR A 887 -33.50 -49.25 -15.23
N ALA A 888 -34.15 -49.04 -16.37
CA ALA A 888 -35.59 -48.77 -16.41
C ALA A 888 -36.39 -49.84 -15.64
N GLN A 889 -37.38 -49.41 -14.86
CA GLN A 889 -38.20 -50.26 -13.98
C GLN A 889 -37.47 -50.99 -12.84
N GLN A 890 -36.16 -50.78 -12.66
CA GLN A 890 -35.42 -51.37 -11.54
C GLN A 890 -35.82 -50.71 -10.22
N THR A 891 -35.93 -51.53 -9.17
CA THR A 891 -35.98 -51.04 -7.78
C THR A 891 -34.60 -51.20 -7.14
N LEU A 892 -34.06 -50.12 -6.60
CA LEU A 892 -32.73 -50.01 -6.02
C LEU A 892 -32.82 -49.57 -4.55
N GLY A 893 -32.03 -50.19 -3.68
CA GLY A 893 -31.76 -49.66 -2.35
C GLY A 893 -30.52 -48.75 -2.40
N ILE A 894 -30.65 -47.52 -1.92
CA ILE A 894 -29.60 -46.51 -1.85
C ILE A 894 -29.34 -46.24 -0.38
N ASP A 895 -28.14 -46.60 0.08
CA ASP A 895 -27.67 -46.31 1.43
C ASP A 895 -27.18 -44.87 1.50
N VAL A 896 -28.13 -43.95 1.61
CA VAL A 896 -27.91 -42.50 1.56
C VAL A 896 -27.11 -41.95 2.75
N LEU A 897 -26.90 -42.76 3.79
CA LEU A 897 -26.13 -42.36 4.98
C LEU A 897 -24.67 -42.84 4.92
N ALA A 898 -24.27 -43.58 3.87
CA ALA A 898 -22.97 -44.26 3.82
C ALA A 898 -21.76 -43.30 3.78
N ASN A 899 -21.96 -42.10 3.22
CA ASN A 899 -21.00 -41.00 3.13
C ASN A 899 -21.29 -39.87 4.12
N ASP A 900 -22.33 -40.02 4.95
CA ASP A 900 -22.72 -39.03 5.93
C ASP A 900 -21.96 -39.21 7.24
N SER A 901 -21.87 -38.14 8.02
CA SER A 901 -21.16 -38.19 9.30
C SER A 901 -21.83 -37.33 10.37
N ASP A 902 -21.63 -37.72 11.62
CA ASP A 902 -21.95 -36.90 12.77
C ASP A 902 -20.66 -36.59 13.52
N TRP A 903 -20.44 -35.31 13.82
CA TRP A 903 -19.20 -34.87 14.44
C TRP A 903 -19.06 -35.35 15.89
N ASP A 904 -20.18 -35.57 16.58
CA ASP A 904 -20.21 -36.07 17.95
C ASP A 904 -20.27 -37.61 18.03
N GLY A 905 -20.31 -38.27 16.87
CA GLY A 905 -20.39 -39.72 16.76
C GLY A 905 -21.79 -40.28 17.00
N ASN A 906 -22.83 -39.45 16.91
CA ASN A 906 -24.22 -39.87 17.05
C ASN A 906 -24.66 -40.76 15.88
N ALA A 907 -25.68 -41.59 16.14
CA ALA A 907 -26.26 -42.46 15.13
C ALA A 907 -27.21 -41.68 14.21
N LEU A 908 -26.98 -41.78 12.90
CA LEU A 908 -27.77 -41.10 11.88
C LEU A 908 -29.02 -41.88 11.48
N ALA A 909 -30.11 -41.17 11.21
CA ALA A 909 -31.36 -41.75 10.76
C ALA A 909 -32.07 -40.94 9.66
N VAL A 910 -32.49 -41.59 8.58
CA VAL A 910 -33.26 -40.96 7.49
C VAL A 910 -34.67 -40.63 8.01
N GLN A 911 -34.95 -39.34 8.14
CA GLN A 911 -36.19 -38.80 8.68
C GLN A 911 -37.28 -38.65 7.62
N SER A 912 -36.94 -38.15 6.44
CA SER A 912 -37.90 -37.96 5.33
C SER A 912 -37.21 -38.06 3.97
N VAL A 913 -37.98 -38.39 2.93
CA VAL A 913 -37.50 -38.43 1.54
C VAL A 913 -38.49 -37.69 0.65
N GLY A 914 -37.95 -36.85 -0.23
CA GLY A 914 -38.71 -36.11 -1.23
C GLY A 914 -39.13 -37.02 -2.39
N ALA A 915 -40.17 -36.60 -3.11
CA ALA A 915 -40.57 -37.28 -4.33
C ALA A 915 -39.54 -37.00 -5.44
N PRO A 916 -39.06 -38.02 -6.16
CA PRO A 916 -38.31 -37.83 -7.39
C PRO A 916 -39.18 -37.17 -8.48
N VAL A 917 -38.53 -36.67 -9.53
CA VAL A 917 -39.21 -36.05 -10.67
C VAL A 917 -39.93 -37.08 -11.53
N TYR A 918 -39.36 -38.29 -11.68
CA TYR A 918 -39.91 -39.32 -12.59
C TYR A 918 -40.25 -40.66 -11.91
N GLY A 919 -39.42 -41.13 -10.98
CA GLY A 919 -39.57 -42.37 -10.24
C GLY A 919 -40.30 -42.18 -8.91
N SER A 920 -40.15 -43.16 -8.01
CA SER A 920 -40.65 -43.06 -6.63
C SER A 920 -39.57 -43.42 -5.62
N ALA A 921 -39.45 -42.66 -4.53
CA ALA A 921 -38.53 -42.91 -3.43
C ALA A 921 -39.31 -43.09 -2.11
N VAL A 922 -38.96 -44.11 -1.34
CA VAL A 922 -39.53 -44.37 -0.01
C VAL A 922 -38.44 -44.80 0.97
N ILE A 923 -38.56 -44.40 2.24
CA ILE A 923 -37.61 -44.81 3.29
C ILE A 923 -37.90 -46.25 3.69
N VAL A 924 -36.87 -47.09 3.71
CA VAL A 924 -36.97 -48.48 4.19
C VAL A 924 -35.70 -48.84 4.94
N SER A 925 -35.84 -49.23 6.21
CA SER A 925 -34.73 -49.66 7.06
C SER A 925 -33.55 -48.68 7.11
N ASN A 926 -33.85 -47.38 7.28
CA ASN A 926 -32.87 -46.30 7.37
C ASN A 926 -32.07 -46.03 6.08
N ALA A 927 -32.54 -46.52 4.94
CA ALA A 927 -32.02 -46.26 3.61
C ALA A 927 -33.18 -45.82 2.69
N VAL A 928 -32.87 -45.36 1.47
CA VAL A 928 -33.90 -45.00 0.48
C VAL A 928 -34.06 -46.13 -0.53
N ARG A 929 -35.30 -46.62 -0.70
CA ARG A 929 -35.68 -47.48 -1.81
C ARG A 929 -36.22 -46.61 -2.94
N TYR A 930 -35.51 -46.58 -4.06
CA TYR A 930 -35.90 -45.88 -5.27
C TYR A 930 -36.39 -46.88 -6.34
N THR A 931 -37.52 -46.59 -6.98
CA THR A 931 -38.06 -47.35 -8.11
C THR A 931 -38.04 -46.48 -9.36
N ALA A 932 -37.27 -46.92 -10.36
CA ALA A 932 -37.07 -46.20 -11.61
C ALA A 932 -38.33 -46.21 -12.50
N PRO A 933 -38.61 -45.13 -13.25
CA PRO A 933 -39.69 -45.09 -14.23
C PRO A 933 -39.41 -46.01 -15.43
N SER A 934 -40.40 -46.18 -16.31
CA SER A 934 -40.24 -46.91 -17.59
C SER A 934 -39.58 -46.09 -18.70
N LEU A 935 -38.86 -45.01 -18.35
CA LEU A 935 -38.18 -44.11 -19.30
C LEU A 935 -36.69 -44.48 -19.39
N ALA A 936 -36.15 -44.60 -20.59
CA ALA A 936 -34.72 -44.81 -20.82
C ALA A 936 -34.01 -43.46 -21.03
N SER A 937 -32.82 -43.30 -20.43
CA SER A 937 -31.88 -42.19 -20.67
C SER A 937 -32.31 -40.80 -20.17
N VAL A 938 -32.78 -40.70 -18.92
CA VAL A 938 -32.97 -39.43 -18.20
C VAL A 938 -32.31 -39.50 -16.81
N THR A 939 -31.89 -38.36 -16.26
CA THR A 939 -31.47 -38.25 -14.86
C THR A 939 -32.69 -37.91 -14.02
N ASP A 940 -32.88 -38.63 -12.92
CA ASP A 940 -33.87 -38.31 -11.89
C ASP A 940 -33.15 -37.80 -10.63
N SER A 941 -33.86 -37.06 -9.78
CA SER A 941 -33.29 -36.52 -8.54
C SER A 941 -34.35 -36.39 -7.45
N PHE A 942 -33.97 -36.69 -6.21
CA PHE A 942 -34.77 -36.42 -5.02
C PHE A 942 -33.86 -36.01 -3.86
N THR A 943 -34.43 -35.42 -2.82
CA THR A 943 -33.72 -35.07 -1.58
C THR A 943 -34.10 -36.03 -0.46
N TYR A 944 -33.22 -36.23 0.52
CA TYR A 944 -33.60 -36.83 1.79
C TYR A 944 -33.21 -35.90 2.94
N VAL A 945 -33.86 -36.07 4.09
CA VAL A 945 -33.53 -35.40 5.35
C VAL A 945 -33.13 -36.50 6.32
N MET A 946 -31.98 -36.34 6.97
CA MET A 946 -31.54 -37.20 8.07
C MET A 946 -31.49 -36.44 9.39
N ASN A 947 -31.53 -37.16 10.50
CA ASN A 947 -31.43 -36.64 11.86
C ASN A 947 -30.42 -37.46 12.67
N ASP A 948 -29.82 -36.85 13.68
CA ASP A 948 -28.81 -37.43 14.56
C ASP A 948 -29.38 -38.02 15.87
N GLY A 949 -30.71 -38.11 15.98
CA GLY A 949 -31.41 -38.51 17.21
C GLY A 949 -31.38 -37.49 18.35
N HIS A 950 -30.73 -36.34 18.17
CA HIS A 950 -30.56 -35.29 19.17
C HIS A 950 -31.15 -33.93 18.75
N GLY A 951 -31.99 -33.95 17.70
CA GLY A 951 -32.83 -32.83 17.29
C GLY A 951 -32.26 -32.00 16.15
N GLU A 952 -31.04 -32.30 15.69
CA GLU A 952 -30.44 -31.67 14.53
C GLU A 952 -30.61 -32.53 13.29
N THR A 953 -30.73 -31.87 12.14
CA THR A 953 -31.04 -32.49 10.85
C THR A 953 -30.21 -31.86 9.75
N ASP A 954 -29.94 -32.64 8.70
CA ASP A 954 -29.35 -32.15 7.47
C ASP A 954 -29.95 -32.89 6.26
N SER A 955 -29.78 -32.34 5.07
CA SER A 955 -30.38 -32.86 3.85
C SER A 955 -29.40 -32.89 2.68
N ALA A 956 -29.41 -33.97 1.91
CA ALA A 956 -28.64 -34.08 0.68
C ALA A 956 -29.52 -34.50 -0.51
N THR A 957 -28.97 -34.30 -1.71
CA THR A 957 -29.59 -34.67 -2.97
C THR A 957 -29.03 -35.99 -3.47
N VAL A 958 -29.92 -36.86 -3.93
CA VAL A 958 -29.56 -38.09 -4.64
C VAL A 958 -29.80 -37.89 -6.12
N ALA A 959 -28.75 -37.98 -6.93
CA ALA A 959 -28.85 -38.00 -8.38
C ALA A 959 -28.87 -39.45 -8.89
N VAL A 960 -29.94 -39.84 -9.58
CA VAL A 960 -30.09 -41.19 -10.14
C VAL A 960 -29.95 -41.15 -11.66
N ILE A 961 -28.92 -41.83 -12.18
CA ILE A 961 -28.66 -41.95 -13.61
C ILE A 961 -29.40 -43.20 -14.13
N LEU A 962 -30.39 -43.00 -15.01
CA LEU A 962 -31.11 -44.12 -15.63
C LEU A 962 -30.39 -44.62 -16.88
N VAL A 963 -29.90 -45.85 -16.82
CA VAL A 963 -29.20 -46.50 -17.93
C VAL A 963 -30.15 -47.40 -18.74
N PRO A 964 -30.00 -47.49 -20.08
CA PRO A 964 -30.83 -48.38 -20.91
C PRO A 964 -30.65 -49.86 -20.52
N GLU A 965 -31.69 -50.67 -20.67
CA GLU A 965 -31.54 -52.13 -20.55
C GLU A 965 -30.53 -52.66 -21.61
N PRO A 966 -29.64 -53.59 -21.25
CA PRO A 966 -28.81 -54.27 -22.23
C PRO A 966 -29.68 -55.20 -23.09
N ALA A 967 -29.77 -54.90 -24.39
CA ALA A 967 -30.53 -55.70 -25.35
C ALA A 967 -29.96 -57.13 -25.48
N ALA A 968 -30.66 -58.12 -24.95
CA ALA A 968 -30.40 -59.53 -25.21
C ALA A 968 -31.35 -60.07 -26.29
N ALA A 969 -30.78 -60.27 -27.49
CA ALA A 969 -31.16 -61.24 -28.53
C ALA A 969 -32.62 -61.34 -29.00
N LEU A 970 -32.92 -60.68 -30.13
CA LEU A 970 -33.81 -61.21 -31.16
C LEU A 970 -33.02 -61.33 -32.47
N ALA A 971 -32.64 -62.57 -32.78
CA ALA A 971 -32.15 -62.96 -34.09
C ALA A 971 -33.32 -63.15 -35.07
N CYS A 972 -33.04 -62.87 -36.35
CA CYS A 972 -33.76 -63.25 -37.57
C CYS A 972 -34.90 -62.32 -38.06
N ALA A 973 -34.58 -61.47 -39.04
CA ALA A 973 -35.03 -61.59 -40.44
C ALA A 973 -34.82 -60.28 -41.22
N ALA A 974 -33.81 -60.26 -42.10
CA ALA A 974 -33.75 -59.57 -43.40
C ALA A 974 -32.31 -59.14 -43.73
N CYS A 975 -31.51 -60.10 -44.19
CA CYS A 975 -30.37 -59.84 -45.06
C CYS A 975 -30.90 -59.23 -46.36
N THR A 976 -30.48 -58.01 -46.73
CA THR A 976 -30.19 -57.55 -48.11
C THR A 976 -30.02 -56.04 -48.15
N LEU A 977 -28.78 -55.55 -48.27
CA LEU A 977 -28.37 -54.37 -49.07
C LEU A 977 -26.92 -53.90 -48.82
N ALA A 978 -26.09 -54.66 -48.10
CA ALA A 978 -24.63 -54.43 -48.07
C ALA A 978 -23.90 -55.16 -49.22
N GLY A 979 -24.46 -55.08 -50.43
CA GLY A 979 -23.98 -55.83 -51.60
C GLY A 979 -24.31 -55.15 -52.91
N ARG A 980 -24.13 -53.82 -53.01
CA ARG A 980 -24.14 -53.06 -54.28
C ARG A 980 -23.65 -51.62 -54.07
N ALA A 981 -22.38 -51.42 -53.71
CA ALA A 981 -21.66 -50.16 -53.98
C ALA A 981 -20.13 -50.33 -53.78
N ALA A 982 -19.55 -51.40 -54.32
CA ALA A 982 -18.17 -51.35 -54.76
C ALA A 982 -18.19 -51.58 -56.28
N ARG A 983 -17.64 -50.61 -57.03
CA ARG A 983 -17.49 -50.56 -58.50
C ARG A 983 -18.65 -49.91 -59.28
N ALA A 984 -18.63 -48.59 -59.31
CA ALA A 984 -18.78 -47.84 -60.57
C ALA A 984 -18.16 -46.44 -60.46
N ARG A 985 -17.03 -46.26 -61.17
CA ARG A 985 -16.54 -45.01 -61.79
C ARG A 985 -16.08 -43.91 -60.83
N GLU A 986 -14.78 -43.66 -60.65
CA GLU A 986 -13.78 -43.34 -61.67
C GLU A 986 -14.24 -42.23 -62.63
N SER A 987 -13.72 -41.03 -62.37
CA SER A 987 -13.42 -39.96 -63.33
C SER A 987 -14.56 -39.07 -63.90
N ARG A 988 -14.19 -37.79 -64.01
CA ARG A 988 -14.78 -36.64 -64.73
C ARG A 988 -15.76 -35.78 -63.90
N ALA A 989 -15.62 -34.45 -63.83
CA ALA A 989 -14.63 -33.52 -64.33
C ALA A 989 -14.92 -32.13 -63.72
N ARG A 990 -13.85 -31.34 -63.53
CA ARG A 990 -13.80 -29.89 -63.26
C ARG A 990 -14.13 -29.41 -61.86
#